data_AF-A0A847B237-F1
#
_entry.id   AF-A0A847B237-F1
#
_cell.length_a   1.000
_cell.length_b   1.000
_cell.length_c   1.000
_cell.angle_alpha   90.00
_cell.angle_beta   90.00
_cell.angle_gamma   90.00
#
_symmetry.space_group_name_H-M   'P 1'
#
loop_
_entity.id
_entity.type
_entity.pdbx_description
1 polymer ?
#
loop_
_entity_poly.entity_id
_entity_poly.type
_entity_poly.pdbx_seq_one_letter_code
_entity_poly.pdbx_strand_id
1 'polypeptide(L)'
;IAAADEIKKPIVATGDAHYVNPEDKIHRDVYIMAKAVGGRPHPLNTNPYEKPGVEYFENPDQHYRSTREMLKDFCFLGEEKAKEIVVKNTNAIAASIKEIFPVKSELYPPKIPGSEEFLRTLCFNTAHEWYGNPLPQHIEDRLNRELNGIINNGYSVNYYIAHKIIAKAKEDGYLVGSRGSVGSSFVATMAHITEVNPLKPHYRCPKCKNSEFNQDSKYASGYDLPDKYCPVCGTKYLKDGQDIPFETFLGFNAEKIPDIDLNFPSDYQARAHDYTKVLLGENNVFRAGTIGTTADKTAFGYVRGYYERLGKNPNEISRAEIAYLAAALTGVKKTTGQHPGGIMVIPNDKEVYDFTPVQYPADDKASTWKTTHFDYRAIHDSLLKLDLLGHVDPLALKMMCEMTNINVEDIPLDDAKVISIFSSDAVYKRKNNYLKVETGALAIPEFGTDFVRGVLRKTKPKTFAELVIISGLTHGTNVWANNLEDLFDRKVLALKDVIGCRDDIMAYLMSKGIEPKIAFTVMESVRKGKGVAPEFEKVMRAHNIPDFYISSCNRIEYLFPKAHAVAYVMMAVRVGYFKVYYPLEFYAVFFSVRSKQYEFNTMFGGEDAITTRIEELRRKSINRSEKIQPKEVGILDTLIVAIEMLERGFKFGNIDLMKSDAVNFTVDHERGVLIPPFSVLDGLGEAAAFSVIEARKNGKFISKEDLLARTKLNNTNLEHLNKLGVLNDLGDTNQISIFEFNFD
;
A
#
# COMPACT_ATOMS: atom_id res chain seq x y z
N ILE A 1 -55.28 -2.26 7.81
CA ILE A 1 -56.21 -1.58 6.87
C ILE A 1 -57.15 -0.67 7.64
N ALA A 2 -58.06 -1.20 8.47
CA ALA A 2 -58.98 -0.40 9.29
C ALA A 2 -58.30 0.77 10.05
N ALA A 3 -57.17 0.52 10.72
CA ALA A 3 -56.42 1.57 11.42
C ALA A 3 -55.91 2.68 10.49
N ALA A 4 -55.49 2.34 9.26
CA ALA A 4 -55.04 3.33 8.28
C ALA A 4 -56.20 4.11 7.67
N ASP A 5 -57.35 3.46 7.45
CA ASP A 5 -58.57 4.11 6.97
C ASP A 5 -59.13 5.09 8.03
N GLU A 6 -59.09 4.73 9.31
CA GLU A 6 -59.48 5.59 10.44
C GLU A 6 -58.68 6.91 10.48
N ILE A 7 -57.36 6.83 10.28
CA ILE A 7 -56.47 8.00 10.24
C ILE A 7 -56.29 8.58 8.82
N LYS A 8 -57.05 8.08 7.83
CA LYS A 8 -57.06 8.54 6.43
C LYS A 8 -55.67 8.55 5.77
N LYS A 9 -54.88 7.50 5.96
CA LYS A 9 -53.56 7.34 5.32
C LYS A 9 -53.61 6.33 4.17
N PRO A 10 -52.93 6.62 3.04
CA PRO A 10 -52.86 5.68 1.93
C PRO A 10 -52.09 4.42 2.36
N ILE A 11 -52.61 3.26 1.97
CA ILE A 11 -52.02 1.95 2.26
C ILE A 11 -51.28 1.49 1.01
N VAL A 12 -50.03 1.08 1.17
CA VAL A 12 -49.22 0.49 0.09
C VAL A 12 -48.81 -0.92 0.45
N ALA A 13 -48.98 -1.84 -0.49
CA ALA A 13 -48.47 -3.19 -0.36
C ALA A 13 -47.01 -3.22 -0.85
N THR A 14 -46.10 -3.71 0.00
CA THR A 14 -44.67 -3.84 -0.32
C THR A 14 -44.22 -5.27 -0.10
N GLY A 15 -43.23 -5.73 -0.87
CA GLY A 15 -42.78 -7.13 -0.85
C GLY A 15 -41.63 -7.45 0.11
N ASP A 16 -41.06 -6.43 0.77
CA ASP A 16 -39.85 -6.56 1.60
C ASP A 16 -38.75 -7.43 0.95
N ALA A 17 -38.45 -7.13 -0.33
CA ALA A 17 -37.61 -7.98 -1.16
C ALA A 17 -36.13 -7.91 -0.72
N HIS A 18 -35.50 -9.08 -0.62
CA HIS A 18 -34.09 -9.25 -0.24
C HIS A 18 -33.28 -10.03 -1.29
N TYR A 19 -33.95 -10.60 -2.28
CA TYR A 19 -33.37 -11.33 -3.41
C TYR A 19 -34.32 -11.25 -4.62
N VAL A 20 -33.84 -11.61 -5.81
CA VAL A 20 -34.57 -11.37 -7.06
C VAL A 20 -35.60 -12.46 -7.30
N ASN A 21 -35.17 -13.73 -7.36
CA ASN A 21 -36.02 -14.87 -7.70
C ASN A 21 -36.28 -15.76 -6.48
N PRO A 22 -37.38 -16.54 -6.45
CA PRO A 22 -37.67 -17.46 -5.35
C PRO A 22 -36.52 -18.42 -5.01
N GLU A 23 -35.82 -18.93 -6.02
CA GLU A 23 -34.68 -19.85 -5.88
C GLU A 23 -33.47 -19.24 -5.17
N ASP A 24 -33.33 -17.90 -5.18
CA ASP A 24 -32.21 -17.20 -4.55
C ASP A 24 -32.31 -17.19 -3.00
N LYS A 25 -33.45 -17.66 -2.46
CA LYS A 25 -33.70 -17.81 -1.01
C LYS A 25 -32.57 -18.54 -0.30
N ILE A 26 -32.05 -19.61 -0.92
CA ILE A 26 -30.97 -20.42 -0.35
C ILE A 26 -29.71 -19.58 -0.05
N HIS A 27 -29.39 -18.59 -0.88
CA HIS A 27 -28.22 -17.74 -0.69
C HIS A 27 -28.36 -16.90 0.58
N ARG A 28 -29.57 -16.39 0.86
CA ARG A 28 -29.86 -15.67 2.10
C ARG A 28 -29.88 -16.59 3.31
N ASP A 29 -30.41 -17.81 3.17
CA ASP A 29 -30.42 -18.78 4.25
C ASP A 29 -29.00 -19.14 4.70
N VAL A 30 -28.06 -19.28 3.76
CA VAL A 30 -26.63 -19.44 4.09
C VAL A 30 -26.12 -18.27 4.93
N TYR A 31 -26.50 -17.03 4.61
CA TYR A 31 -26.12 -15.84 5.39
C TYR A 31 -26.80 -15.76 6.76
N ILE A 32 -28.07 -16.13 6.87
CA ILE A 32 -28.80 -16.17 8.14
C ILE A 32 -28.14 -17.18 9.09
N MET A 33 -27.73 -18.34 8.58
CA MET A 33 -27.03 -19.35 9.37
C MET A 33 -25.55 -19.04 9.60
N ALA A 34 -24.94 -18.15 8.82
CA ALA A 34 -23.59 -17.69 9.08
C ALA A 34 -23.56 -16.79 10.34
N LYS A 35 -22.48 -16.89 11.12
CA LYS A 35 -22.28 -15.99 12.26
C LYS A 35 -21.98 -14.59 11.76
N ALA A 36 -22.71 -13.60 12.26
CA ALA A 36 -22.44 -12.20 12.00
C ALA A 36 -21.10 -11.78 12.62
N VAL A 37 -20.62 -10.60 12.25
CA VAL A 37 -19.47 -9.95 12.89
C VAL A 37 -19.80 -9.75 14.38
N GLY A 38 -18.92 -10.21 15.27
CA GLY A 38 -19.17 -10.27 16.72
C GLY A 38 -19.82 -11.59 17.20
N GLY A 39 -19.99 -12.58 16.31
CA GLY A 39 -20.34 -13.96 16.68
C GLY A 39 -21.81 -14.20 17.05
N ARG A 40 -22.66 -13.17 16.94
CA ARG A 40 -24.09 -13.29 17.23
C ARG A 40 -24.83 -13.95 16.07
N PRO A 41 -25.75 -14.90 16.34
CA PRO A 41 -26.59 -15.50 15.32
C PRO A 41 -27.63 -14.48 14.83
N HIS A 42 -28.01 -14.60 13.56
CA HIS A 42 -29.09 -13.78 13.01
C HIS A 42 -30.42 -14.02 13.78
N PRO A 43 -31.31 -13.03 13.93
CA PRO A 43 -32.60 -13.23 14.58
C PRO A 43 -33.43 -14.35 13.95
N LEU A 44 -33.45 -14.43 12.61
CA LEU A 44 -34.09 -15.51 11.83
C LEU A 44 -33.33 -16.84 11.86
N ASN A 45 -32.14 -16.91 12.45
CA ASN A 45 -31.48 -18.19 12.65
C ASN A 45 -32.14 -18.91 13.82
N THR A 46 -32.97 -19.90 13.51
CA THR A 46 -33.67 -20.76 14.47
C THR A 46 -33.09 -22.17 14.52
N ASN A 47 -31.82 -22.33 14.15
CA ASN A 47 -31.17 -23.63 14.24
C ASN A 47 -31.11 -24.09 15.72
N PRO A 48 -31.73 -25.23 16.08
CA PRO A 48 -31.79 -25.72 17.46
C PRO A 48 -30.41 -25.99 18.09
N TYR A 49 -29.38 -26.25 17.26
CA TYR A 49 -28.00 -26.46 17.71
C TYR A 49 -27.33 -25.17 18.20
N GLU A 50 -27.71 -24.00 17.66
CA GLU A 50 -27.16 -22.69 18.06
C GLU A 50 -28.07 -21.94 19.05
N LYS A 51 -29.37 -22.27 19.09
CA LYS A 51 -30.34 -21.75 20.05
C LYS A 51 -31.16 -22.89 20.68
N PRO A 52 -30.64 -23.57 21.71
CA PRO A 52 -31.38 -24.61 22.42
C PRO A 52 -32.72 -24.07 22.95
N GLY A 53 -33.83 -24.73 22.61
CA GLY A 53 -35.18 -24.35 23.05
C GLY A 53 -35.96 -23.44 22.08
N VAL A 54 -35.43 -23.12 20.91
CA VAL A 54 -36.15 -22.41 19.83
C VAL A 54 -36.68 -23.41 18.81
N GLU A 55 -37.97 -23.32 18.47
CA GLU A 55 -38.58 -24.12 17.40
C GLU A 55 -38.06 -23.64 16.03
N TYR A 56 -37.66 -24.58 15.19
CA TYR A 56 -37.22 -24.28 13.83
C TYR A 56 -38.42 -23.86 12.97
N PHE A 57 -38.36 -22.69 12.35
CA PHE A 57 -39.31 -22.29 11.33
C PHE A 57 -38.60 -21.96 10.02
N GLU A 58 -39.30 -22.15 8.90
CA GLU A 58 -38.78 -21.80 7.59
C GLU A 58 -38.70 -20.28 7.43
N ASN A 59 -37.59 -19.78 6.88
CA ASN A 59 -37.43 -18.35 6.60
C ASN A 59 -38.50 -17.87 5.59
N PRO A 60 -38.98 -16.63 5.71
CA PRO A 60 -40.01 -16.09 4.84
C PRO A 60 -39.55 -15.94 3.38
N ASP A 61 -40.49 -16.04 2.45
CA ASP A 61 -40.26 -15.79 1.03
C ASP A 61 -40.23 -14.29 0.73
N GLN A 62 -39.06 -13.79 0.39
CA GLN A 62 -38.72 -12.37 0.24
C GLN A 62 -38.07 -12.09 -1.12
N HIS A 63 -38.56 -12.75 -2.17
CA HIS A 63 -38.18 -12.44 -3.56
C HIS A 63 -38.88 -11.18 -4.07
N TYR A 64 -38.37 -10.63 -5.17
CA TYR A 64 -38.98 -9.48 -5.82
C TYR A 64 -40.25 -9.89 -6.57
N ARG A 65 -41.39 -9.80 -5.87
CA ARG A 65 -42.71 -10.20 -6.40
C ARG A 65 -43.16 -9.31 -7.55
N SER A 66 -43.69 -9.94 -8.58
CA SER A 66 -44.41 -9.27 -9.65
C SER A 66 -45.74 -8.68 -9.17
N THR A 67 -46.26 -7.69 -9.89
CA THR A 67 -47.60 -7.12 -9.61
C THR A 67 -48.69 -8.19 -9.61
N ARG A 68 -48.58 -9.22 -10.45
CA ARG A 68 -49.57 -10.32 -10.52
C ARG A 68 -49.54 -11.18 -9.27
N GLU A 69 -48.35 -11.54 -8.79
CA GLU A 69 -48.19 -12.27 -7.52
C GLU A 69 -48.73 -11.45 -6.35
N MET A 70 -48.37 -10.15 -6.28
CA MET A 70 -48.90 -9.27 -5.24
C MET A 70 -50.44 -9.17 -5.28
N LEU A 71 -51.06 -9.00 -6.45
CA LEU A 71 -52.53 -8.98 -6.57
C LEU A 71 -53.17 -10.31 -6.15
N LYS A 72 -52.51 -11.44 -6.43
CA LYS A 72 -52.95 -12.76 -5.99
C LYS A 72 -52.84 -12.92 -4.47
N ASP A 73 -51.72 -12.49 -3.88
CA ASP A 73 -51.47 -12.56 -2.43
C ASP A 73 -52.46 -11.70 -1.63
N PHE A 74 -52.91 -10.58 -2.21
CA PHE A 74 -53.88 -9.66 -1.60
C PHE A 74 -55.32 -9.87 -2.07
N CYS A 75 -55.63 -10.95 -2.82
CA CYS A 75 -56.96 -11.15 -3.40
C CYS A 75 -58.08 -11.31 -2.36
N PHE A 76 -57.74 -11.75 -1.14
CA PHE A 76 -58.66 -11.90 -0.01
C PHE A 76 -59.30 -10.59 0.46
N LEU A 77 -58.76 -9.44 0.05
CA LEU A 77 -59.29 -8.10 0.35
C LEU A 77 -60.34 -7.61 -0.66
N GLY A 78 -60.59 -8.38 -1.72
CA GLY A 78 -61.41 -7.98 -2.87
C GLY A 78 -60.59 -7.25 -3.94
N GLU A 79 -61.02 -7.38 -5.20
CA GLU A 79 -60.28 -6.93 -6.38
C GLU A 79 -59.97 -5.42 -6.35
N GLU A 80 -60.95 -4.61 -5.97
CA GLU A 80 -60.81 -3.15 -5.90
C GLU A 80 -59.75 -2.74 -4.87
N LYS A 81 -59.81 -3.30 -3.66
CA LYS A 81 -58.86 -2.95 -2.60
C LYS A 81 -57.45 -3.46 -2.90
N ALA A 82 -57.34 -4.66 -3.47
CA ALA A 82 -56.06 -5.21 -3.92
C ALA A 82 -55.40 -4.32 -4.98
N LYS A 83 -56.15 -3.91 -6.02
CA LYS A 83 -55.66 -2.98 -7.06
C LYS A 83 -55.28 -1.62 -6.48
N GLU A 84 -56.08 -1.12 -5.53
CA GLU A 84 -55.83 0.16 -4.86
C GLU A 84 -54.45 0.15 -4.16
N ILE A 85 -54.17 -0.83 -3.29
CA ILE A 85 -52.96 -0.82 -2.47
C ILE A 85 -51.71 -1.34 -3.19
N VAL A 86 -51.86 -2.23 -4.18
CA VAL A 86 -50.73 -2.83 -4.92
C VAL A 86 -50.28 -1.95 -6.09
N VAL A 87 -51.20 -1.25 -6.76
CA VAL A 87 -50.90 -0.51 -8.01
C VAL A 87 -51.17 0.98 -7.87
N LYS A 88 -52.39 1.38 -7.49
CA LYS A 88 -52.78 2.79 -7.52
C LYS A 88 -51.98 3.62 -6.50
N ASN A 89 -51.94 3.18 -5.25
CA ASN A 89 -51.27 3.90 -4.17
C ASN A 89 -49.74 3.84 -4.33
N THR A 90 -49.17 2.71 -4.76
CA THR A 90 -47.72 2.57 -5.00
C THR A 90 -47.25 3.48 -6.14
N ASN A 91 -48.00 3.56 -7.25
CA ASN A 91 -47.72 4.50 -8.34
C ASN A 91 -47.90 5.96 -7.91
N ALA A 92 -48.91 6.26 -7.08
CA ALA A 92 -49.09 7.60 -6.55
C ALA A 92 -47.91 8.04 -5.66
N ILE A 93 -47.35 7.12 -4.86
CA ILE A 93 -46.12 7.38 -4.10
C ILE A 93 -44.95 7.61 -5.05
N ALA A 94 -44.72 6.72 -6.02
CA ALA A 94 -43.64 6.86 -7.00
C ALA A 94 -43.71 8.19 -7.76
N ALA A 95 -44.90 8.60 -8.21
CA ALA A 95 -45.12 9.87 -8.91
C ALA A 95 -44.92 11.11 -8.03
N SER A 96 -44.96 10.98 -6.71
CA SER A 96 -44.72 12.09 -5.78
C SER A 96 -43.23 12.32 -5.49
N ILE A 97 -42.36 11.38 -5.88
CA ILE A 97 -40.91 11.47 -5.70
C ILE A 97 -40.32 12.27 -6.86
N LYS A 98 -39.58 13.34 -6.53
CA LYS A 98 -38.79 14.08 -7.53
C LYS A 98 -37.59 13.24 -7.99
N GLU A 99 -37.10 13.48 -9.19
CA GLU A 99 -35.85 12.90 -9.64
C GLU A 99 -34.70 13.40 -8.75
N ILE A 100 -33.92 12.47 -8.19
CA ILE A 100 -32.84 12.75 -7.26
C ILE A 100 -31.57 12.10 -7.81
N PHE A 101 -30.48 12.89 -7.86
CA PHE A 101 -29.15 12.40 -8.17
C PHE A 101 -28.38 12.25 -6.86
N PRO A 102 -28.09 11.00 -6.42
CA PRO A 102 -27.49 10.74 -5.11
C PRO A 102 -26.01 11.16 -5.04
N VAL A 103 -25.37 11.41 -6.17
CA VAL A 103 -23.96 11.79 -6.31
C VAL A 103 -23.86 12.97 -7.25
N LYS A 104 -23.04 13.96 -6.89
CA LYS A 104 -22.74 15.12 -7.75
C LYS A 104 -21.71 14.75 -8.81
N SER A 105 -21.88 15.23 -10.04
CA SER A 105 -21.00 14.92 -11.17
C SER A 105 -19.84 15.90 -11.38
N GLU A 106 -19.86 17.03 -10.69
CA GLU A 106 -18.84 18.08 -10.82
C GLU A 106 -17.85 18.03 -9.66
N LEU A 107 -16.60 18.40 -9.92
CA LEU A 107 -15.58 18.55 -8.89
C LEU A 107 -15.79 19.84 -8.10
N TYR A 108 -15.75 19.74 -6.77
CA TYR A 108 -15.77 20.89 -5.87
C TYR A 108 -14.42 21.00 -5.15
N PRO A 109 -13.47 21.80 -5.68
CA PRO A 109 -12.18 21.97 -5.04
C PRO A 109 -12.30 22.86 -3.78
N PRO A 110 -11.52 22.56 -2.72
CA PRO A 110 -11.41 23.44 -1.56
C PRO A 110 -10.78 24.78 -1.95
N LYS A 111 -11.09 25.84 -1.21
CA LYS A 111 -10.53 27.18 -1.42
C LYS A 111 -9.78 27.64 -0.19
N ILE A 112 -8.47 27.87 -0.34
CA ILE A 112 -7.62 28.46 0.69
C ILE A 112 -7.06 29.78 0.15
N PRO A 113 -7.44 30.94 0.72
CA PRO A 113 -6.92 32.24 0.29
C PRO A 113 -5.38 32.26 0.29
N GLY A 114 -4.79 32.82 -0.77
CA GLY A 114 -3.33 32.96 -0.92
C GLY A 114 -2.57 31.68 -1.33
N SER A 115 -3.24 30.53 -1.43
CA SER A 115 -2.59 29.27 -1.83
C SER A 115 -1.94 29.31 -3.22
N GLU A 116 -2.57 30.00 -4.18
CA GLU A 116 -2.06 30.17 -5.55
C GLU A 116 -0.77 31.00 -5.60
N GLU A 117 -0.78 32.17 -4.94
CA GLU A 117 0.38 33.07 -4.86
C GLU A 117 1.51 32.41 -4.07
N PHE A 118 1.19 31.73 -2.97
CA PHE A 118 2.17 30.96 -2.19
C PHE A 118 2.85 29.91 -3.06
N LEU A 119 2.07 29.08 -3.78
CA LEU A 119 2.62 28.01 -4.60
C LEU A 119 3.52 28.56 -5.70
N ARG A 120 3.08 29.62 -6.39
CA ARG A 120 3.88 30.29 -7.43
C ARG A 120 5.19 30.81 -6.85
N THR A 121 5.13 31.57 -5.75
CA THR A 121 6.31 32.15 -5.09
C THR A 121 7.28 31.09 -4.63
N LEU A 122 6.79 30.04 -3.95
CA LEU A 122 7.61 28.92 -3.51
C LEU A 122 8.35 28.27 -4.68
N CYS A 123 7.63 27.95 -5.76
CA CYS A 123 8.22 27.23 -6.88
C CYS A 123 9.27 28.06 -7.61
N PHE A 124 9.02 29.35 -7.84
CA PHE A 124 10.00 30.23 -8.47
C PHE A 124 11.23 30.44 -7.58
N ASN A 125 11.06 30.65 -6.28
CA ASN A 125 12.19 30.79 -5.35
C ASN A 125 13.09 29.54 -5.38
N THR A 126 12.50 28.34 -5.25
CA THR A 126 13.26 27.08 -5.33
C THR A 126 13.93 26.91 -6.69
N ALA A 127 13.23 27.23 -7.80
CA ALA A 127 13.81 27.14 -9.13
C ALA A 127 15.00 28.10 -9.29
N HIS A 128 14.92 29.32 -8.78
CA HIS A 128 16.01 30.28 -8.81
C HIS A 128 17.21 29.83 -7.95
N GLU A 129 16.95 29.21 -6.81
CA GLU A 129 17.99 28.61 -5.96
C GLU A 129 18.72 27.45 -6.64
N TRP A 130 18.04 26.72 -7.54
CA TRP A 130 18.60 25.54 -8.21
C TRP A 130 19.25 25.88 -9.56
N TYR A 131 18.65 26.77 -10.33
CA TYR A 131 18.98 27.03 -11.74
C TYR A 131 19.40 28.48 -12.04
N GLY A 132 19.35 29.37 -11.05
CA GLY A 132 19.80 30.76 -11.17
C GLY A 132 18.69 31.78 -11.43
N ASN A 133 19.06 33.05 -11.44
CA ASN A 133 18.16 34.17 -11.74
C ASN A 133 18.86 35.12 -12.74
N PRO A 134 18.37 35.26 -14.00
CA PRO A 134 17.13 34.67 -14.55
C PRO A 134 17.21 33.15 -14.76
N LEU A 135 16.05 32.50 -14.86
CA LEU A 135 15.97 31.07 -15.16
C LEU A 135 16.31 30.80 -16.64
N PRO A 136 16.86 29.63 -16.98
CA PRO A 136 16.90 29.17 -18.35
C PRO A 136 15.49 29.09 -18.95
N GLN A 137 15.29 29.63 -20.16
CA GLN A 137 13.96 29.78 -20.78
C GLN A 137 13.12 28.50 -20.76
N HIS A 138 13.71 27.35 -21.13
CA HIS A 138 12.98 26.08 -21.17
C HIS A 138 12.50 25.58 -19.78
N ILE A 139 13.16 25.98 -18.69
CA ILE A 139 12.74 25.68 -17.32
C ILE A 139 11.60 26.63 -16.91
N GLU A 140 11.74 27.91 -17.22
CA GLU A 140 10.71 28.91 -16.97
C GLU A 140 9.42 28.61 -17.73
N ASP A 141 9.52 28.22 -19.00
CA ASP A 141 8.39 27.79 -19.84
C ASP A 141 7.69 26.56 -19.24
N ARG A 142 8.48 25.56 -18.81
CA ARG A 142 7.95 24.35 -18.16
C ARG A 142 7.20 24.72 -16.88
N LEU A 143 7.80 25.56 -16.03
CA LEU A 143 7.23 25.93 -14.73
C LEU A 143 5.96 26.77 -14.89
N ASN A 144 5.97 27.77 -15.78
CA ASN A 144 4.80 28.60 -16.06
C ASN A 144 3.64 27.80 -16.65
N ARG A 145 3.92 26.91 -17.61
CA ARG A 145 2.91 26.04 -18.21
C ARG A 145 2.21 25.17 -17.16
N GLU A 146 2.98 24.51 -16.30
CA GLU A 146 2.44 23.66 -15.26
C GLU A 146 1.68 24.45 -14.19
N LEU A 147 2.24 25.55 -13.68
CA LEU A 147 1.59 26.40 -12.67
C LEU A 147 0.25 26.93 -13.17
N ASN A 148 0.19 27.41 -14.42
CA ASN A 148 -1.05 27.91 -15.00
C ASN A 148 -2.09 26.79 -15.12
N GLY A 149 -1.70 25.59 -15.52
CA GLY A 149 -2.60 24.43 -15.56
C GLY A 149 -3.14 24.02 -14.18
N ILE A 150 -2.27 24.04 -13.16
CA ILE A 150 -2.62 23.69 -11.77
C ILE A 150 -3.55 24.75 -11.14
N ILE A 151 -3.23 26.04 -11.32
CA ILE A 151 -3.99 27.16 -10.74
C ILE A 151 -5.36 27.28 -11.41
N ASN A 152 -5.43 27.27 -12.75
CA ASN A 152 -6.69 27.46 -13.47
C ASN A 152 -7.73 26.36 -13.18
N ASN A 153 -7.29 25.15 -12.84
CA ASN A 153 -8.17 24.03 -12.47
C ASN A 153 -8.40 23.88 -10.95
N GLY A 154 -7.91 24.82 -10.13
CA GLY A 154 -8.13 24.83 -8.68
C GLY A 154 -7.34 23.78 -7.90
N TYR A 155 -6.26 23.24 -8.47
CA TYR A 155 -5.43 22.20 -7.83
C TYR A 155 -4.30 22.75 -6.97
N SER A 156 -4.10 24.07 -6.94
CA SER A 156 -3.09 24.76 -6.12
C SER A 156 -3.23 24.41 -4.63
N VAL A 157 -4.46 24.25 -4.16
CA VAL A 157 -4.75 23.90 -2.76
C VAL A 157 -4.22 22.51 -2.39
N ASN A 158 -4.33 21.51 -3.28
CA ASN A 158 -3.79 20.18 -3.02
C ASN A 158 -2.26 20.21 -2.88
N TYR A 159 -1.60 20.97 -3.74
CA TYR A 159 -0.15 21.17 -3.69
C TYR A 159 0.26 21.89 -2.41
N TYR A 160 -0.47 22.93 -2.03
CA TYR A 160 -0.26 23.67 -0.78
C TYR A 160 -0.36 22.74 0.45
N ILE A 161 -1.45 21.97 0.55
CA ILE A 161 -1.67 21.05 1.67
C ILE A 161 -0.57 19.98 1.70
N ALA A 162 -0.27 19.35 0.57
CA ALA A 162 0.78 18.34 0.47
C ALA A 162 2.14 18.88 0.92
N HIS A 163 2.54 20.07 0.44
CA HIS A 163 3.77 20.74 0.87
C HIS A 163 3.79 20.96 2.39
N LYS A 164 2.71 21.50 2.98
CA LYS A 164 2.64 21.75 4.42
C LYS A 164 2.77 20.48 5.26
N ILE A 165 2.12 19.39 4.86
CA ILE A 165 2.21 18.11 5.57
C ILE A 165 3.63 17.53 5.49
N ILE A 166 4.27 17.61 4.32
CA ILE A 166 5.66 17.12 4.15
C ILE A 166 6.63 17.97 4.94
N ALA A 167 6.50 19.30 4.88
CA ALA A 167 7.32 20.23 5.66
C ALA A 167 7.19 19.94 7.16
N LYS A 168 5.97 19.66 7.64
CA LYS A 168 5.73 19.29 9.03
C LYS A 168 6.37 17.95 9.41
N ALA A 169 6.26 16.94 8.54
CA ALA A 169 6.91 15.65 8.75
C ALA A 169 8.43 15.79 8.82
N LYS A 170 9.03 16.60 7.94
CA LYS A 170 10.47 16.90 7.95
C LYS A 170 10.90 17.62 9.24
N GLU A 171 10.12 18.61 9.70
CA GLU A 171 10.36 19.29 10.98
C GLU A 171 10.35 18.31 12.16
N ASP A 172 9.46 17.32 12.12
CA ASP A 172 9.35 16.28 13.14
C ASP A 172 10.42 15.17 13.01
N GLY A 173 11.36 15.29 12.05
CA GLY A 173 12.45 14.34 11.82
C GLY A 173 12.08 13.12 10.96
N TYR A 174 11.00 13.19 10.17
CA TYR A 174 10.55 12.09 9.31
C TYR A 174 10.76 12.40 7.83
N LEU A 175 11.31 11.42 7.11
CA LEU A 175 11.40 11.44 5.66
C LEU A 175 10.07 10.98 5.04
N VAL A 176 9.57 11.71 4.05
CA VAL A 176 8.38 11.33 3.27
C VAL A 176 8.83 10.80 1.91
N GLY A 177 8.41 9.59 1.57
CA GLY A 177 8.67 8.98 0.27
C GLY A 177 7.72 9.54 -0.80
N SER A 178 8.28 9.81 -1.98
CA SER A 178 7.49 10.15 -3.17
C SER A 178 6.71 8.94 -3.70
N ARG A 179 5.51 9.15 -4.25
CA ARG A 179 4.72 8.09 -4.85
C ARG A 179 3.84 8.60 -5.99
N GLY A 180 3.56 7.71 -6.94
CA GLY A 180 2.51 7.91 -7.93
C GLY A 180 2.92 8.84 -9.06
N SER A 181 1.93 9.49 -9.69
CA SER A 181 2.17 10.34 -10.86
C SER A 181 2.58 11.78 -10.53
N VAL A 182 2.56 12.19 -9.26
CA VAL A 182 2.91 13.57 -8.88
C VAL A 182 4.37 13.91 -9.22
N GLY A 183 5.27 12.91 -9.26
CA GLY A 183 6.66 13.09 -9.71
C GLY A 183 6.83 13.42 -11.20
N SER A 184 5.75 13.42 -11.99
CA SER A 184 5.73 13.94 -13.36
C SER A 184 5.66 15.48 -13.40
N SER A 185 5.35 16.14 -12.29
CA SER A 185 5.16 17.59 -12.15
C SER A 185 6.44 18.28 -11.64
N PHE A 186 6.99 19.19 -12.44
CA PHE A 186 8.14 20.00 -12.04
C PHE A 186 7.75 20.99 -10.93
N VAL A 187 6.51 21.48 -10.94
CA VAL A 187 5.93 22.25 -9.82
C VAL A 187 5.96 21.44 -8.53
N ALA A 188 5.69 20.13 -8.58
CA ALA A 188 5.76 19.28 -7.38
C ALA A 188 7.20 19.16 -6.87
N THR A 189 8.20 19.07 -7.77
CA THR A 189 9.62 19.07 -7.40
C THR A 189 10.01 20.40 -6.71
N MET A 190 9.64 21.54 -7.32
CA MET A 190 9.97 22.87 -6.78
C MET A 190 9.21 23.22 -5.50
N ALA A 191 8.02 22.63 -5.31
CA ALA A 191 7.25 22.73 -4.07
C ALA A 191 7.70 21.72 -2.99
N HIS A 192 8.76 20.93 -3.23
CA HIS A 192 9.24 19.88 -2.31
C HIS A 192 8.19 18.81 -1.96
N ILE A 193 7.26 18.55 -2.87
CA ILE A 193 6.25 17.48 -2.75
C ILE A 193 6.82 16.14 -3.18
N THR A 194 7.76 16.17 -4.14
CA THR A 194 8.44 14.97 -4.64
C THR A 194 9.92 15.21 -4.84
N GLU A 195 10.72 14.17 -4.62
CA GLU A 195 12.17 14.17 -4.92
C GLU A 195 12.45 13.89 -6.40
N VAL A 196 11.44 13.45 -7.17
CA VAL A 196 11.60 13.14 -8.59
C VAL A 196 11.62 14.45 -9.39
N ASN A 197 12.68 14.65 -10.18
CA ASN A 197 12.78 15.79 -11.09
C ASN A 197 12.42 15.35 -12.52
N PRO A 198 11.28 15.79 -13.09
CA PRO A 198 10.80 15.32 -14.38
C PRO A 198 11.48 15.98 -15.59
N LEU A 199 12.40 16.95 -15.37
CA LEU A 199 13.14 17.56 -16.47
C LEU A 199 14.02 16.53 -17.20
N LYS A 200 14.49 16.90 -18.40
CA LYS A 200 15.48 16.09 -19.13
C LYS A 200 16.77 15.91 -18.30
N PRO A 201 17.52 14.81 -18.47
CA PRO A 201 18.81 14.59 -17.84
C PRO A 201 19.74 15.79 -17.97
N HIS A 202 20.25 16.28 -16.85
CA HIS A 202 21.07 17.48 -16.79
C HIS A 202 22.03 17.49 -15.59
N TYR A 203 23.06 18.32 -15.72
CA TYR A 203 23.91 18.73 -14.62
C TYR A 203 23.41 20.04 -14.02
N ARG A 204 23.49 20.19 -12.69
CA ARG A 204 23.23 21.47 -11.99
C ARG A 204 24.32 21.76 -10.96
N CYS A 205 24.88 22.98 -10.99
CA CYS A 205 25.95 23.36 -10.08
C CYS A 205 25.34 23.90 -8.77
N PRO A 206 25.62 23.29 -7.60
CA PRO A 206 25.04 23.75 -6.34
C PRO A 206 25.55 25.15 -5.94
N LYS A 207 26.73 25.57 -6.43
CA LYS A 207 27.37 26.84 -6.11
C LYS A 207 26.98 27.98 -7.05
N CYS A 208 27.40 27.91 -8.32
CA CYS A 208 27.19 29.00 -9.29
C CYS A 208 25.89 28.89 -10.09
N LYS A 209 25.08 27.85 -9.85
CA LYS A 209 23.77 27.63 -10.47
C LYS A 209 23.79 27.38 -11.99
N ASN A 210 24.98 27.27 -12.59
CA ASN A 210 25.11 26.85 -13.98
C ASN A 210 24.47 25.46 -14.19
N SER A 211 23.75 25.29 -15.28
CA SER A 211 23.10 24.01 -15.64
C SER A 211 23.42 23.62 -17.09
N GLU A 212 23.54 22.32 -17.33
CA GLU A 212 23.86 21.77 -18.65
C GLU A 212 22.94 20.58 -18.93
N PHE A 213 22.07 20.73 -19.93
CA PHE A 213 21.13 19.69 -20.33
C PHE A 213 21.73 18.76 -21.38
N ASN A 214 21.48 17.46 -21.25
CA ASN A 214 21.95 16.47 -22.20
C ASN A 214 21.30 16.69 -23.57
N GLN A 215 22.10 17.04 -24.58
CA GLN A 215 21.60 17.26 -25.95
C GLN A 215 21.57 15.97 -26.79
N ASP A 216 22.39 14.96 -26.46
CA ASP A 216 22.64 13.80 -27.32
C ASP A 216 21.71 12.60 -27.05
N SER A 217 20.69 12.73 -26.20
CA SER A 217 19.72 11.67 -25.84
C SER A 217 20.33 10.33 -25.37
N LYS A 218 21.64 10.27 -25.12
CA LYS A 218 22.37 9.04 -24.78
C LYS A 218 21.99 8.47 -23.42
N TYR A 219 21.68 9.35 -22.46
CA TYR A 219 21.33 9.00 -21.09
C TYR A 219 19.84 9.27 -20.89
N ALA A 220 19.11 8.26 -20.41
CA ALA A 220 17.68 8.35 -20.14
C ALA A 220 17.36 8.89 -18.74
N SER A 221 18.33 8.86 -17.82
CA SER A 221 18.27 9.46 -16.49
C SER A 221 19.51 10.30 -16.24
N GLY A 222 19.35 11.41 -15.51
CA GLY A 222 20.44 12.24 -15.04
C GLY A 222 21.38 11.48 -14.12
N TYR A 223 20.87 10.51 -13.33
CA TYR A 223 21.71 9.74 -12.41
C TYR A 223 22.73 8.85 -13.15
N ASP A 224 22.50 8.55 -14.43
CA ASP A 224 23.44 7.79 -15.26
C ASP A 224 24.54 8.68 -15.90
N LEU A 225 24.46 10.00 -15.71
CA LEU A 225 25.49 10.91 -16.20
C LEU A 225 26.82 10.66 -15.47
N PRO A 226 27.97 10.70 -16.18
CA PRO A 226 29.26 10.58 -15.53
C PRO A 226 29.52 11.77 -14.61
N ASP A 227 30.33 11.57 -13.56
CA ASP A 227 30.75 12.68 -12.70
C ASP A 227 31.48 13.75 -13.52
N LYS A 228 31.08 15.00 -13.30
CA LYS A 228 31.62 16.18 -14.00
C LYS A 228 31.81 17.33 -13.02
N TYR A 229 32.75 18.21 -13.31
CA TYR A 229 32.95 19.45 -12.55
C TYR A 229 32.45 20.64 -13.37
N CYS A 230 31.89 21.63 -12.67
CA CYS A 230 31.36 22.83 -13.28
C CYS A 230 32.47 23.62 -13.99
N PRO A 231 32.35 23.91 -15.30
CA PRO A 231 33.37 24.64 -16.03
C PRO A 231 33.48 26.10 -15.59
N VAL A 232 32.45 26.65 -14.92
CA VAL A 232 32.42 28.04 -14.47
C VAL A 232 33.12 28.24 -13.12
N CYS A 233 32.92 27.34 -12.15
CA CYS A 233 33.41 27.53 -10.78
C CYS A 233 34.16 26.34 -10.17
N GLY A 234 34.38 25.26 -10.94
CA GLY A 234 35.12 24.07 -10.52
C GLY A 234 34.42 23.17 -9.49
N THR A 235 33.20 23.52 -9.02
CA THR A 235 32.45 22.68 -8.07
C THR A 235 31.91 21.42 -8.75
N LYS A 236 31.94 20.26 -8.07
CA LYS A 236 31.35 19.01 -8.59
C LYS A 236 29.87 19.23 -8.94
N TYR A 237 29.46 18.78 -10.12
CA TYR A 237 28.08 18.87 -10.53
C TYR A 237 27.19 17.89 -9.75
N LEU A 238 25.97 18.33 -9.44
CA LEU A 238 24.87 17.42 -9.16
C LEU A 238 24.27 16.95 -10.48
N LYS A 239 23.66 15.76 -10.45
CA LYS A 239 23.10 15.09 -11.62
C LYS A 239 21.62 14.84 -11.37
N ASP A 240 20.77 15.20 -12.31
CA ASP A 240 19.32 15.13 -12.10
C ASP A 240 18.53 15.08 -13.42
N GLY A 241 17.22 14.87 -13.32
CA GLY A 241 16.30 14.85 -14.45
C GLY A 241 16.01 13.45 -15.00
N GLN A 242 14.74 13.10 -15.12
CA GLN A 242 14.26 11.76 -15.43
C GLN A 242 13.46 11.68 -16.74
N ASP A 243 13.36 12.79 -17.46
CA ASP A 243 12.60 12.95 -18.72
C ASP A 243 11.18 12.38 -18.62
N ILE A 244 10.34 13.06 -17.84
CA ILE A 244 8.97 12.64 -17.56
C ILE A 244 8.00 13.75 -18.03
N PRO A 245 7.03 13.41 -18.91
CA PRO A 245 6.05 14.38 -19.39
C PRO A 245 5.06 14.74 -18.27
N PHE A 246 4.72 16.02 -18.16
CA PHE A 246 3.75 16.55 -17.19
C PHE A 246 2.35 15.96 -17.41
N GLU A 247 2.03 15.73 -18.68
CA GLU A 247 0.74 15.31 -19.18
C GLU A 247 0.33 13.94 -18.60
N THR A 248 1.29 13.11 -18.17
CA THR A 248 1.04 11.88 -17.41
C THR A 248 0.25 12.12 -16.12
N PHE A 249 0.44 13.28 -15.49
CA PHE A 249 -0.22 13.64 -14.24
C PHE A 249 -1.65 14.13 -14.48
N LEU A 250 -1.79 15.24 -15.22
CA LEU A 250 -3.03 16.00 -15.35
C LEU A 250 -3.70 15.91 -16.75
N GLY A 251 -3.07 15.28 -17.74
CA GLY A 251 -3.50 15.37 -19.14
C GLY A 251 -3.00 16.65 -19.81
N PHE A 252 -3.49 16.94 -21.03
CA PHE A 252 -3.03 18.11 -21.80
C PHE A 252 -3.72 19.40 -21.40
N ASN A 253 -5.00 19.34 -21.00
CA ASN A 253 -5.79 20.50 -20.59
C ASN A 253 -5.96 20.55 -19.06
N ALA A 254 -5.22 19.71 -18.34
CA ALA A 254 -5.38 19.50 -16.91
C ALA A 254 -6.80 19.06 -16.50
N GLU A 255 -7.46 18.31 -17.37
CA GLU A 255 -8.83 17.81 -17.20
C GLU A 255 -8.95 16.65 -16.21
N LYS A 256 -7.84 16.01 -15.85
CA LYS A 256 -7.82 14.88 -14.93
C LYS A 256 -7.65 15.38 -13.50
N ILE A 257 -8.51 14.92 -12.60
CA ILE A 257 -8.40 15.20 -11.16
C ILE A 257 -7.09 14.58 -10.62
N PRO A 258 -6.20 15.36 -10.01
CA PRO A 258 -4.94 14.86 -9.48
C PRO A 258 -5.14 14.07 -8.19
N ASP A 259 -4.43 12.95 -8.08
CA ASP A 259 -4.23 12.22 -6.84
C ASP A 259 -2.79 12.46 -6.38
N ILE A 260 -2.60 13.06 -5.20
CA ILE A 260 -1.27 13.26 -4.61
C ILE A 260 -1.03 12.15 -3.60
N ASP A 261 -0.20 11.19 -4.01
CA ASP A 261 0.20 10.06 -3.19
C ASP A 261 1.48 10.37 -2.41
N LEU A 262 1.44 10.22 -1.09
CA LEU A 262 2.60 10.42 -0.22
C LEU A 262 2.80 9.19 0.67
N ASN A 263 4.03 8.67 0.72
CA ASN A 263 4.39 7.55 1.58
C ASN A 263 5.05 8.07 2.86
N PHE A 264 4.30 8.08 3.97
CA PHE A 264 4.82 8.39 5.30
C PHE A 264 5.37 7.13 5.97
N PRO A 265 6.37 7.27 6.86
CA PRO A 265 6.73 6.23 7.81
C PRO A 265 5.48 5.72 8.55
N SER A 266 5.34 4.40 8.68
CA SER A 266 4.12 3.77 9.23
C SER A 266 3.75 4.26 10.63
N ASP A 267 4.74 4.65 11.44
CA ASP A 267 4.60 5.20 12.79
C ASP A 267 4.22 6.71 12.81
N TYR A 268 4.34 7.40 11.68
CA TYR A 268 4.00 8.81 11.53
C TYR A 268 2.66 9.05 10.81
N GLN A 269 2.16 8.07 10.06
CA GLN A 269 0.96 8.21 9.22
C GLN A 269 -0.24 8.83 9.96
N ALA A 270 -0.52 8.36 11.19
CA ALA A 270 -1.63 8.89 11.99
C ALA A 270 -1.48 10.38 12.32
N ARG A 271 -0.24 10.84 12.61
CA ARG A 271 0.05 12.26 12.86
C ARG A 271 -0.12 13.10 11.61
N ALA A 272 0.31 12.58 10.45
CA ALA A 272 0.09 13.23 9.17
C ALA A 272 -1.42 13.38 8.86
N HIS A 273 -2.22 12.35 9.16
CA HIS A 273 -3.69 12.43 9.06
C HIS A 273 -4.23 13.52 9.99
N ASP A 274 -3.90 13.50 11.28
CA ASP A 274 -4.43 14.47 12.24
C ASP A 274 -4.01 15.91 11.93
N TYR A 275 -2.83 16.12 11.34
CA TYR A 275 -2.42 17.45 10.89
C TYR A 275 -3.33 18.02 9.79
N THR A 276 -4.00 17.18 8.99
CA THR A 276 -5.02 17.67 8.04
C THR A 276 -6.21 18.33 8.73
N LYS A 277 -6.62 17.85 9.93
CA LYS A 277 -7.67 18.48 10.75
C LYS A 277 -7.24 19.87 11.22
N VAL A 278 -5.96 20.05 11.55
CA VAL A 278 -5.39 21.34 11.94
C VAL A 278 -5.36 22.31 10.75
N LEU A 279 -4.98 21.83 9.57
CA LEU A 279 -4.86 22.65 8.37
C LEU A 279 -6.21 23.08 7.78
N LEU A 280 -7.20 22.19 7.80
CA LEU A 280 -8.45 22.35 7.05
C LEU A 280 -9.69 22.50 7.94
N GLY A 281 -9.57 22.17 9.23
CA GLY A 281 -10.69 22.09 10.15
C GLY A 281 -11.23 20.66 10.28
N GLU A 282 -11.59 20.28 11.50
CA GLU A 282 -12.04 18.91 11.82
C GLU A 282 -13.35 18.51 11.09
N ASN A 283 -14.20 19.49 10.77
CA ASN A 283 -15.45 19.24 10.03
C ASN A 283 -15.27 19.18 8.51
N ASN A 284 -14.05 19.44 8.01
CA ASN A 284 -13.75 19.52 6.58
C ASN A 284 -12.88 18.37 6.08
N VAL A 285 -12.52 17.43 6.95
CA VAL A 285 -11.74 16.24 6.59
C VAL A 285 -12.37 14.98 7.14
N PHE A 286 -12.50 13.98 6.29
CA PHE A 286 -13.03 12.66 6.67
C PHE A 286 -12.13 11.57 6.10
N ARG A 287 -11.98 10.46 6.81
CA ARG A 287 -11.28 9.32 6.23
C ARG A 287 -12.19 8.66 5.20
N ALA A 288 -11.67 8.29 4.04
CA ALA A 288 -12.48 7.58 3.05
C ALA A 288 -12.94 6.23 3.65
N GLY A 289 -14.24 5.95 3.61
CA GLY A 289 -14.80 4.70 4.07
C GLY A 289 -14.60 3.57 3.07
N THR A 290 -14.55 2.33 3.56
CA THR A 290 -14.51 1.12 2.72
C THR A 290 -15.64 0.19 3.10
N ILE A 291 -16.22 -0.47 2.11
CA ILE A 291 -17.22 -1.53 2.31
C ILE A 291 -16.52 -2.88 2.12
N GLY A 292 -16.36 -3.63 3.21
CA GLY A 292 -15.83 -4.98 3.18
C GLY A 292 -16.92 -5.95 2.72
N THR A 293 -16.71 -6.62 1.59
CA THR A 293 -17.65 -7.59 1.02
C THR A 293 -17.19 -9.03 1.25
N THR A 294 -18.11 -9.98 1.13
CA THR A 294 -17.76 -11.40 1.15
C THR A 294 -16.95 -11.77 -0.08
N ALA A 295 -15.71 -12.21 0.14
CA ALA A 295 -14.83 -12.78 -0.89
C ALA A 295 -14.92 -14.31 -0.92
N ASP A 296 -14.46 -14.93 -2.02
CA ASP A 296 -14.59 -16.37 -2.30
C ASP A 296 -14.29 -17.27 -1.11
N LYS A 297 -13.10 -17.14 -0.50
CA LYS A 297 -12.69 -17.98 0.63
C LYS A 297 -13.69 -17.94 1.80
N THR A 298 -14.27 -16.77 2.06
CA THR A 298 -15.29 -16.61 3.10
C THR A 298 -16.61 -17.23 2.67
N ALA A 299 -17.02 -17.03 1.41
CA ALA A 299 -18.25 -17.61 0.86
C ALA A 299 -18.20 -19.15 0.90
N PHE A 300 -17.10 -19.77 0.48
CA PHE A 300 -16.88 -21.21 0.60
C PHE A 300 -16.99 -21.68 2.07
N GLY A 301 -16.44 -20.91 3.01
CA GLY A 301 -16.56 -21.21 4.44
C GLY A 301 -18.01 -21.14 4.93
N TYR A 302 -18.79 -20.15 4.48
CA TYR A 302 -20.20 -20.01 4.85
C TYR A 302 -21.05 -21.15 4.30
N VAL A 303 -20.89 -21.52 3.03
CA VAL A 303 -21.64 -22.63 2.42
C VAL A 303 -21.31 -23.97 3.09
N ARG A 304 -20.03 -24.24 3.37
CA ARG A 304 -19.65 -25.46 4.09
C ARG A 304 -20.25 -25.48 5.49
N GLY A 305 -20.13 -24.38 6.24
CA GLY A 305 -20.73 -24.26 7.57
C GLY A 305 -22.26 -24.33 7.56
N TYR A 306 -22.92 -23.90 6.48
CA TYR A 306 -24.37 -24.05 6.30
C TYR A 306 -24.76 -25.53 6.24
N TYR A 307 -24.09 -26.34 5.41
CA TYR A 307 -24.36 -27.78 5.35
C TYR A 307 -24.03 -28.51 6.66
N GLU A 308 -22.92 -28.15 7.34
CA GLU A 308 -22.59 -28.70 8.67
C GLU A 308 -23.71 -28.45 9.67
N ARG A 309 -24.24 -27.23 9.70
CA ARG A 309 -25.35 -26.84 10.60
C ARG A 309 -26.68 -27.52 10.24
N LEU A 310 -26.84 -27.96 9.00
CA LEU A 310 -27.96 -28.80 8.57
C LEU A 310 -27.73 -30.30 8.88
N GLY A 311 -26.65 -30.66 9.57
CA GLY A 311 -26.29 -32.04 9.88
C GLY A 311 -25.77 -32.83 8.68
N LYS A 312 -25.40 -32.16 7.58
CA LYS A 312 -24.83 -32.79 6.39
C LYS A 312 -23.30 -32.66 6.40
N ASN A 313 -22.60 -33.72 5.99
CA ASN A 313 -21.15 -33.68 5.83
C ASN A 313 -20.78 -32.86 4.57
N PRO A 314 -20.08 -31.72 4.66
CA PRO A 314 -19.74 -30.91 3.48
C PRO A 314 -18.84 -31.61 2.48
N ASN A 315 -18.15 -32.68 2.89
CA ASN A 315 -17.30 -33.46 1.99
C ASN A 315 -18.10 -34.43 1.10
N GLU A 316 -19.37 -34.68 1.45
CA GLU A 316 -20.31 -35.48 0.66
C GLU A 316 -21.12 -34.61 -0.31
N ILE A 317 -21.11 -33.28 -0.13
CA ILE A 317 -21.74 -32.34 -1.05
C ILE A 317 -20.84 -32.15 -2.29
N SER A 318 -21.47 -32.14 -3.47
CA SER A 318 -20.79 -31.86 -4.73
C SER A 318 -19.99 -30.56 -4.66
N ARG A 319 -18.74 -30.60 -5.12
CA ARG A 319 -17.90 -29.39 -5.22
C ARG A 319 -18.53 -28.33 -6.14
N ALA A 320 -19.26 -28.76 -7.17
CA ALA A 320 -19.95 -27.85 -8.08
C ALA A 320 -21.07 -27.09 -7.37
N GLU A 321 -21.83 -27.77 -6.51
CA GLU A 321 -22.88 -27.16 -5.69
C GLU A 321 -22.30 -26.13 -4.71
N ILE A 322 -21.25 -26.50 -3.99
CA ILE A 322 -20.59 -25.59 -3.05
C ILE A 322 -20.05 -24.35 -3.80
N ALA A 323 -19.44 -24.55 -4.96
CA ALA A 323 -18.91 -23.45 -5.77
C ALA A 323 -20.02 -22.55 -6.34
N TYR A 324 -21.12 -23.13 -6.82
CA TYR A 324 -22.28 -22.40 -7.31
C TYR A 324 -22.87 -21.49 -6.22
N LEU A 325 -23.14 -22.04 -5.04
CA LEU A 325 -23.63 -21.25 -3.92
C LEU A 325 -22.60 -20.21 -3.50
N ALA A 326 -21.33 -20.58 -3.34
CA ALA A 326 -20.30 -19.65 -2.89
C ALA A 326 -20.14 -18.45 -3.85
N ALA A 327 -20.23 -18.66 -5.17
CA ALA A 327 -20.17 -17.58 -6.14
C ALA A 327 -21.32 -16.57 -5.97
N ALA A 328 -22.55 -17.05 -5.75
CA ALA A 328 -23.73 -16.21 -5.52
C ALA A 328 -23.67 -15.40 -4.21
N LEU A 329 -22.86 -15.83 -3.25
CA LEU A 329 -22.65 -15.10 -2.00
C LEU A 329 -21.64 -13.95 -2.13
N THR A 330 -20.83 -13.90 -3.18
CA THR A 330 -19.77 -12.89 -3.31
C THR A 330 -20.33 -11.48 -3.49
N GLY A 331 -19.60 -10.47 -3.03
CA GLY A 331 -19.99 -9.05 -3.21
C GLY A 331 -21.01 -8.51 -2.19
N VAL A 332 -21.68 -9.37 -1.41
CA VAL A 332 -22.57 -8.92 -0.33
C VAL A 332 -21.76 -8.21 0.78
N LYS A 333 -22.25 -7.07 1.25
CA LYS A 333 -21.63 -6.29 2.35
C LYS A 333 -21.54 -7.14 3.63
N LYS A 334 -20.38 -7.10 4.27
CA LYS A 334 -20.08 -7.77 5.54
C LYS A 334 -19.67 -6.80 6.65
N THR A 335 -18.79 -5.85 6.35
CA THR A 335 -18.28 -4.85 7.31
C THR A 335 -18.10 -3.49 6.66
N THR A 336 -17.89 -2.46 7.47
CA THR A 336 -17.29 -1.20 7.04
C THR A 336 -15.89 -1.06 7.64
N GLY A 337 -15.06 -0.23 7.01
CA GLY A 337 -13.67 -0.02 7.42
C GLY A 337 -13.15 1.32 6.94
N GLN A 338 -11.83 1.47 7.00
CA GLN A 338 -11.14 2.70 6.62
C GLN A 338 -10.28 2.48 5.39
N HIS A 339 -10.21 3.47 4.50
CA HIS A 339 -9.21 3.51 3.44
C HIS A 339 -7.81 3.54 4.06
N PRO A 340 -6.81 2.86 3.47
CA PRO A 340 -5.47 2.77 4.03
C PRO A 340 -4.81 4.13 4.32
N GLY A 341 -5.12 5.19 3.57
CA GLY A 341 -4.60 6.53 3.84
C GLY A 341 -5.36 7.69 3.20
N GLY A 342 -6.55 7.44 2.65
CA GLY A 342 -7.28 8.43 1.87
C GLY A 342 -8.06 9.37 2.77
N ILE A 343 -7.75 10.66 2.68
CA ILE A 343 -8.45 11.74 3.37
C ILE A 343 -9.28 12.51 2.34
N MET A 344 -10.59 12.54 2.55
CA MET A 344 -11.55 13.30 1.74
C MET A 344 -11.59 14.74 2.26
N VAL A 345 -11.36 15.70 1.37
CA VAL A 345 -11.36 17.13 1.69
C VAL A 345 -12.68 17.75 1.27
N ILE A 346 -13.42 18.29 2.24
CA ILE A 346 -14.70 18.98 2.01
C ILE A 346 -14.44 20.49 1.87
N PRO A 347 -14.89 21.13 0.78
CA PRO A 347 -14.77 22.57 0.61
C PRO A 347 -15.40 23.36 1.77
N ASN A 348 -14.79 24.48 2.13
CA ASN A 348 -15.24 25.31 3.27
C ASN A 348 -16.63 25.92 3.07
N ASP A 349 -17.12 25.99 1.83
CA ASP A 349 -18.45 26.49 1.46
C ASP A 349 -19.49 25.36 1.26
N LYS A 350 -19.16 24.12 1.66
CA LYS A 350 -20.00 22.93 1.55
C LYS A 350 -20.00 22.13 2.85
N GLU A 351 -20.99 21.24 2.99
CA GLU A 351 -21.04 20.27 4.07
C GLU A 351 -20.78 18.86 3.54
N VAL A 352 -20.28 17.95 4.38
CA VAL A 352 -20.06 16.54 3.98
C VAL A 352 -21.35 15.88 3.47
N TYR A 353 -22.51 16.28 4.02
CA TYR A 353 -23.83 15.74 3.67
C TYR A 353 -24.30 16.13 2.27
N ASP A 354 -23.66 17.12 1.63
CA ASP A 354 -23.87 17.40 0.21
C ASP A 354 -23.39 16.25 -0.69
N PHE A 355 -22.50 15.39 -0.17
CA PHE A 355 -21.82 14.35 -0.94
C PHE A 355 -22.08 12.94 -0.41
N THR A 356 -22.07 12.76 0.90
CA THR A 356 -22.16 11.44 1.53
C THR A 356 -22.62 11.57 2.99
N PRO A 357 -23.40 10.60 3.50
CA PRO A 357 -23.49 10.38 4.94
C PRO A 357 -22.11 10.08 5.54
N VAL A 358 -22.01 10.17 6.86
CA VAL A 358 -20.80 9.83 7.62
C VAL A 358 -21.10 8.78 8.68
N GLN A 359 -20.11 7.95 9.01
CA GLN A 359 -20.22 6.94 10.04
C GLN A 359 -18.89 6.70 10.75
N TYR A 360 -18.89 5.86 11.77
CA TYR A 360 -17.66 5.29 12.30
C TYR A 360 -17.28 4.00 11.55
N PRO A 361 -15.99 3.75 11.35
CA PRO A 361 -15.52 2.52 10.72
C PRO A 361 -15.78 1.34 11.66
N ALA A 362 -16.37 0.27 11.13
CA ALA A 362 -16.83 -0.88 11.91
C ALA A 362 -17.75 -0.51 13.09
N ASP A 363 -18.40 0.65 13.02
CA ASP A 363 -19.24 1.24 14.08
C ASP A 363 -18.51 1.46 15.42
N ASP A 364 -17.19 1.55 15.41
CA ASP A 364 -16.38 1.83 16.60
C ASP A 364 -16.42 3.33 16.96
N LYS A 365 -17.23 3.67 17.97
CA LYS A 365 -17.39 5.04 18.48
C LYS A 365 -16.14 5.59 19.17
N ALA A 366 -15.17 4.74 19.53
CA ALA A 366 -13.89 5.18 20.08
C ALA A 366 -12.90 5.64 19.00
N SER A 367 -13.22 5.44 17.71
CA SER A 367 -12.35 5.85 16.61
C SER A 367 -12.19 7.38 16.56
N THR A 368 -10.95 7.84 16.40
CA THR A 368 -10.61 9.27 16.29
C THR A 368 -10.99 9.89 14.95
N TRP A 369 -11.47 9.08 14.00
CA TRP A 369 -11.84 9.50 12.65
C TRP A 369 -13.24 9.02 12.28
N LYS A 370 -14.06 9.94 11.76
CA LYS A 370 -15.26 9.59 11.01
C LYS A 370 -14.87 9.20 9.59
N THR A 371 -15.63 8.26 9.03
CA THR A 371 -15.49 7.80 7.65
C THR A 371 -16.67 8.23 6.78
N THR A 372 -16.42 8.47 5.49
CA THR A 372 -17.51 8.59 4.50
C THR A 372 -18.31 7.29 4.44
N HIS A 373 -19.62 7.38 4.29
CA HIS A 373 -20.49 6.21 4.13
C HIS A 373 -20.36 5.61 2.73
N PHE A 374 -20.32 6.47 1.71
CA PHE A 374 -19.94 6.05 0.37
C PHE A 374 -18.45 5.74 0.31
N ASP A 375 -18.12 4.70 -0.44
CA ASP A 375 -16.74 4.46 -0.80
C ASP A 375 -16.25 5.53 -1.79
N TYR A 376 -14.94 5.76 -1.81
CA TYR A 376 -14.34 6.80 -2.65
C TYR A 376 -14.73 6.72 -4.13
N ARG A 377 -14.95 5.52 -4.69
CA ARG A 377 -15.26 5.37 -6.12
C ARG A 377 -16.59 6.02 -6.48
N ALA A 378 -17.53 6.05 -5.54
CA ALA A 378 -18.82 6.70 -5.74
C ALA A 378 -18.74 8.23 -5.70
N ILE A 379 -17.68 8.83 -5.13
CA ILE A 379 -17.52 10.29 -4.97
C ILE A 379 -16.22 10.82 -5.58
N HIS A 380 -15.59 10.02 -6.44
CA HIS A 380 -14.25 10.27 -7.00
C HIS A 380 -14.19 11.54 -7.85
N ASP A 381 -15.28 11.84 -8.55
CA ASP A 381 -15.39 13.02 -9.43
C ASP A 381 -15.77 14.28 -8.66
N SER A 382 -16.31 14.15 -7.44
CA SER A 382 -16.92 15.26 -6.71
C SER A 382 -15.97 15.94 -5.73
N LEU A 383 -15.04 15.17 -5.14
CA LEU A 383 -14.19 15.62 -4.05
C LEU A 383 -12.72 15.27 -4.28
N LEU A 384 -11.84 16.15 -3.80
CA LEU A 384 -10.40 15.89 -3.78
C LEU A 384 -10.05 14.93 -2.65
N LYS A 385 -9.08 14.07 -2.93
CA LYS A 385 -8.53 13.09 -2.00
C LYS A 385 -7.03 13.35 -1.81
N LEU A 386 -6.57 13.23 -0.57
CA LEU A 386 -5.15 13.16 -0.23
C LEU A 386 -4.82 11.73 0.20
N ASP A 387 -3.98 11.03 -0.53
CA ASP A 387 -3.55 9.68 -0.18
C ASP A 387 -2.26 9.73 0.66
N LEU A 388 -2.45 9.84 1.97
CA LEU A 388 -1.41 9.87 2.99
C LEU A 388 -1.18 8.43 3.48
N LEU A 389 -0.36 7.67 2.77
CA LEU A 389 -0.19 6.22 2.95
C LEU A 389 0.95 5.92 3.94
N GLY A 390 0.76 4.91 4.79
CA GLY A 390 1.81 4.34 5.62
C GLY A 390 2.66 3.38 4.80
N HIS A 391 3.98 3.53 4.87
CA HIS A 391 4.94 2.71 4.15
C HIS A 391 6.13 2.34 5.01
N VAL A 392 6.62 1.12 4.87
CA VAL A 392 7.75 0.59 5.66
C VAL A 392 9.07 1.17 5.17
N ASP A 393 9.23 1.42 3.87
CA ASP A 393 10.52 1.88 3.32
C ASP A 393 11.02 3.21 3.91
N PRO A 394 10.21 4.28 4.02
CA PRO A 394 10.64 5.52 4.68
C PRO A 394 11.04 5.31 6.15
N LEU A 395 10.33 4.44 6.88
CA LEU A 395 10.67 4.07 8.26
C LEU A 395 12.02 3.32 8.31
N ALA A 396 12.19 2.31 7.46
CA ALA A 396 13.42 1.53 7.39
C ALA A 396 14.62 2.43 7.08
N LEU A 397 14.47 3.32 6.10
CA LEU A 397 15.53 4.24 5.70
C LEU A 397 15.86 5.23 6.82
N LYS A 398 14.85 5.78 7.50
CA LYS A 398 15.04 6.64 8.69
C LYS A 398 15.85 5.92 9.77
N MET A 399 15.45 4.70 10.14
CA MET A 399 16.15 3.91 11.15
C MET A 399 17.62 3.66 10.77
N MET A 400 17.90 3.31 9.51
CA MET A 400 19.27 3.13 9.04
C MET A 400 20.08 4.44 9.09
N CYS A 401 19.48 5.58 8.72
CA CYS A 401 20.13 6.89 8.81
C CYS A 401 20.41 7.27 10.27
N GLU A 402 19.46 7.05 11.19
CA GLU A 402 19.63 7.32 12.63
C GLU A 402 20.73 6.44 13.26
N MET A 403 20.79 5.16 12.89
CA MET A 403 21.82 4.23 13.40
C MET A 403 23.23 4.56 12.90
N THR A 404 23.36 5.13 11.71
CA THR A 404 24.67 5.38 11.05
C THR A 404 25.08 6.85 11.04
N ASN A 405 24.19 7.76 11.43
CA ASN A 405 24.33 9.21 11.32
C ASN A 405 24.63 9.70 9.89
N ILE A 406 24.06 9.03 8.89
CA ILE A 406 24.16 9.40 7.47
C ILE A 406 22.92 10.20 7.07
N ASN A 407 23.14 11.34 6.41
CA ASN A 407 22.04 12.05 5.77
C ASN A 407 21.63 11.34 4.48
N VAL A 408 20.33 11.09 4.33
CA VAL A 408 19.75 10.43 3.16
C VAL A 408 20.01 11.18 1.85
N GLU A 409 20.12 12.50 1.90
CA GLU A 409 20.35 13.36 0.73
C GLU A 409 21.79 13.24 0.18
N ASP A 410 22.73 12.77 1.01
CA ASP A 410 24.13 12.59 0.63
C ASP A 410 24.41 11.23 -0.04
N ILE A 411 23.42 10.32 -0.07
CA ILE A 411 23.58 8.99 -0.63
C ILE A 411 23.59 9.07 -2.17
N PRO A 412 24.68 8.66 -2.85
CA PRO A 412 24.74 8.67 -4.31
C PRO A 412 23.78 7.65 -4.93
N LEU A 413 23.06 8.07 -5.97
CA LEU A 413 22.11 7.22 -6.70
C LEU A 413 22.74 6.41 -7.84
N ASP A 414 24.05 6.58 -8.04
CA ASP A 414 24.84 5.98 -9.11
C ASP A 414 26.10 5.26 -8.60
N ASP A 415 26.20 4.99 -7.29
CA ASP A 415 27.34 4.26 -6.73
C ASP A 415 27.47 2.89 -7.42
N ALA A 416 28.62 2.68 -8.07
CA ALA A 416 28.86 1.49 -8.89
C ALA A 416 28.77 0.18 -8.10
N LYS A 417 29.17 0.15 -6.81
CA LYS A 417 29.03 -1.04 -5.97
C LYS A 417 27.58 -1.29 -5.63
N VAL A 418 26.82 -0.25 -5.32
CA VAL A 418 25.39 -0.34 -5.02
C VAL A 418 24.60 -0.80 -6.25
N ILE A 419 24.81 -0.18 -7.41
CA ILE A 419 24.14 -0.60 -8.66
C ILE A 419 24.52 -2.04 -9.04
N SER A 420 25.77 -2.46 -8.77
CA SER A 420 26.20 -3.84 -9.07
C SER A 420 25.41 -4.92 -8.33
N ILE A 421 24.82 -4.62 -7.16
CA ILE A 421 24.07 -5.62 -6.38
C ILE A 421 22.83 -6.14 -7.11
N PHE A 422 22.29 -5.36 -8.04
CA PHE A 422 21.15 -5.77 -8.86
C PHE A 422 21.52 -6.77 -9.95
N SER A 423 22.82 -6.96 -10.21
CA SER A 423 23.33 -7.87 -11.24
C SER A 423 24.26 -8.96 -10.71
N SER A 424 24.84 -8.77 -9.52
CA SER A 424 25.80 -9.68 -8.90
C SER A 424 25.74 -9.59 -7.38
N ASP A 425 26.03 -10.68 -6.66
CA ASP A 425 26.23 -10.67 -5.20
C ASP A 425 27.72 -10.52 -4.80
N ALA A 426 28.64 -10.39 -5.76
CA ALA A 426 30.08 -10.44 -5.53
C ALA A 426 30.60 -9.39 -4.53
N VAL A 427 29.94 -8.23 -4.44
CA VAL A 427 30.27 -7.17 -3.47
C VAL A 427 30.18 -7.66 -2.01
N TYR A 428 29.35 -8.65 -1.73
CA TYR A 428 29.14 -9.15 -0.36
C TYR A 428 30.20 -10.14 0.11
N LYS A 429 31.01 -10.71 -0.80
CA LYS A 429 32.07 -11.69 -0.48
C LYS A 429 31.58 -12.82 0.44
N ARG A 430 30.41 -13.39 0.12
CA ARG A 430 29.79 -14.49 0.87
C ARG A 430 30.72 -15.71 0.93
N LYS A 431 30.75 -16.41 2.06
CA LYS A 431 31.59 -17.60 2.25
C LYS A 431 31.14 -18.79 1.39
N ASN A 432 29.85 -19.12 1.44
CA ASN A 432 29.33 -20.38 0.90
C ASN A 432 28.33 -20.20 -0.25
N ASN A 433 27.64 -19.05 -0.32
CA ASN A 433 26.51 -18.79 -1.21
C ASN A 433 25.54 -19.99 -1.27
N TYR A 434 25.09 -20.48 -0.11
CA TYR A 434 24.26 -21.69 0.02
C TYR A 434 23.00 -21.60 -0.84
N LEU A 435 22.39 -20.41 -0.87
CA LEU A 435 21.18 -20.14 -1.65
C LEU A 435 21.40 -20.13 -3.17
N LYS A 436 22.65 -20.16 -3.63
CA LYS A 436 23.05 -20.05 -5.04
C LYS A 436 22.42 -18.81 -5.71
N VAL A 437 22.40 -17.69 -4.99
CA VAL A 437 21.87 -16.45 -5.53
C VAL A 437 22.91 -15.81 -6.44
N GLU A 438 22.49 -15.36 -7.61
CA GLU A 438 23.36 -14.66 -8.57
C GLU A 438 23.35 -13.15 -8.36
N THR A 439 22.29 -12.61 -7.76
CA THR A 439 22.10 -11.16 -7.53
C THR A 439 22.20 -10.85 -6.05
N GLY A 440 22.78 -9.71 -5.70
CA GLY A 440 22.78 -9.17 -4.34
C GLY A 440 21.45 -8.51 -3.89
N ALA A 441 20.43 -8.46 -4.73
CA ALA A 441 19.17 -7.75 -4.45
C ALA A 441 18.25 -8.36 -3.38
N LEU A 442 18.60 -9.49 -2.74
CA LEU A 442 17.80 -10.08 -1.66
C LEU A 442 17.49 -9.03 -0.57
N ALA A 443 16.27 -9.02 -0.01
CA ALA A 443 15.84 -8.05 1.01
C ALA A 443 15.83 -6.56 0.61
N ILE A 444 16.18 -6.22 -0.64
CA ILE A 444 15.99 -4.87 -1.18
C ILE A 444 14.49 -4.69 -1.52
N PRO A 445 13.86 -3.55 -1.16
CA PRO A 445 12.45 -3.31 -1.48
C PRO A 445 12.19 -3.46 -2.99
N GLU A 446 11.06 -4.09 -3.32
CA GLU A 446 10.67 -4.55 -4.66
C GLU A 446 11.60 -5.59 -5.29
N PHE A 447 12.89 -5.31 -5.37
CA PHE A 447 13.88 -6.12 -6.07
C PHE A 447 14.26 -7.44 -5.39
N GLY A 448 13.90 -7.63 -4.12
CA GLY A 448 14.24 -8.81 -3.33
C GLY A 448 13.36 -10.04 -3.58
N THR A 449 12.24 -9.90 -4.27
CA THR A 449 11.35 -11.05 -4.55
C THR A 449 11.99 -12.05 -5.50
N ASP A 450 11.60 -13.33 -5.43
CA ASP A 450 12.13 -14.36 -6.34
C ASP A 450 11.84 -14.06 -7.80
N PHE A 451 10.65 -13.52 -8.09
CA PHE A 451 10.25 -13.11 -9.43
C PHE A 451 11.15 -12.00 -9.97
N VAL A 452 11.30 -10.89 -9.23
CA VAL A 452 12.12 -9.75 -9.67
C VAL A 452 13.59 -10.14 -9.78
N ARG A 453 14.12 -10.93 -8.83
CA ARG A 453 15.48 -11.48 -8.95
C ARG A 453 15.65 -12.37 -10.18
N GLY A 454 14.59 -13.07 -10.62
CA GLY A 454 14.56 -13.78 -11.90
C GLY A 454 14.76 -12.84 -13.10
N VAL A 455 14.03 -11.72 -13.13
CA VAL A 455 14.18 -10.69 -14.16
C VAL A 455 15.58 -10.06 -14.13
N LEU A 456 16.10 -9.75 -12.93
CA LEU A 456 17.45 -9.21 -12.75
C LEU A 456 18.54 -10.15 -13.30
N ARG A 457 18.44 -11.46 -13.06
CA ARG A 457 19.39 -12.44 -13.60
C ARG A 457 19.43 -12.45 -15.13
N LYS A 458 18.27 -12.31 -15.77
CA LYS A 458 18.14 -12.26 -17.23
C LYS A 458 18.64 -10.94 -17.82
N THR A 459 18.33 -9.82 -17.17
CA THR A 459 18.54 -8.48 -17.71
C THR A 459 19.89 -7.86 -17.35
N LYS A 460 20.46 -8.21 -16.19
CA LYS A 460 21.74 -7.72 -15.66
C LYS A 460 21.91 -6.19 -15.80
N PRO A 461 21.03 -5.39 -15.18
CA PRO A 461 21.07 -3.94 -15.27
C PRO A 461 22.38 -3.35 -14.73
N LYS A 462 22.86 -2.30 -15.38
CA LYS A 462 24.10 -1.59 -15.05
C LYS A 462 23.87 -0.10 -14.75
N THR A 463 22.68 0.40 -14.99
CA THR A 463 22.33 1.82 -14.89
C THR A 463 21.06 2.02 -14.06
N PHE A 464 20.89 3.22 -13.52
CA PHE A 464 19.68 3.61 -12.80
C PHE A 464 18.46 3.55 -13.72
N ALA A 465 18.55 4.05 -14.96
CA ALA A 465 17.44 3.98 -15.91
C ALA A 465 16.99 2.55 -16.22
N GLU A 466 17.90 1.58 -16.31
CA GLU A 466 17.53 0.18 -16.50
C GLU A 466 16.81 -0.40 -15.28
N LEU A 467 17.18 0.01 -14.06
CA LEU A 467 16.43 -0.35 -12.85
C LEU A 467 15.01 0.23 -12.85
N VAL A 468 14.83 1.45 -13.37
CA VAL A 468 13.49 2.07 -13.53
C VAL A 468 12.64 1.25 -14.50
N ILE A 469 13.21 0.81 -15.62
CA ILE A 469 12.51 -0.08 -16.57
C ILE A 469 12.10 -1.38 -15.87
N ILE A 470 13.02 -2.03 -15.16
CA ILE A 470 12.74 -3.30 -14.46
C ILE A 470 11.70 -3.13 -13.36
N SER A 471 11.74 -2.02 -12.62
CA SER A 471 10.71 -1.68 -11.62
C SER A 471 9.33 -1.66 -12.29
N GLY A 472 9.18 -0.98 -13.43
CA GLY A 472 7.92 -0.97 -14.18
C GLY A 472 7.52 -2.35 -14.73
N LEU A 473 8.46 -3.10 -15.30
CA LEU A 473 8.21 -4.44 -15.88
C LEU A 473 7.71 -5.47 -14.86
N THR A 474 8.14 -5.33 -13.62
CA THR A 474 7.88 -6.31 -12.56
C THR A 474 6.62 -6.02 -11.77
N HIS A 475 5.97 -4.88 -12.02
CA HIS A 475 4.80 -4.40 -11.28
C HIS A 475 3.60 -4.29 -12.22
N GLY A 476 3.03 -5.44 -12.57
CA GLY A 476 1.82 -5.54 -13.37
C GLY A 476 1.62 -6.94 -13.95
N THR A 477 0.37 -7.42 -13.94
CA THR A 477 0.03 -8.69 -14.60
C THR A 477 0.22 -8.55 -16.10
N ASN A 478 0.81 -9.58 -16.73
CA ASN A 478 1.04 -9.65 -18.18
C ASN A 478 1.91 -8.51 -18.76
N VAL A 479 2.79 -7.91 -17.96
CA VAL A 479 3.81 -6.96 -18.44
C VAL A 479 5.08 -7.70 -18.88
N TRP A 480 5.71 -8.43 -17.96
CA TRP A 480 6.88 -9.26 -18.26
C TRP A 480 6.49 -10.69 -18.67
N ALA A 481 5.99 -11.47 -17.71
CA ALA A 481 5.54 -12.84 -17.94
C ALA A 481 4.36 -12.86 -18.93
N ASN A 482 4.32 -13.86 -19.82
CA ASN A 482 3.31 -14.01 -20.88
C ASN A 482 3.26 -12.85 -21.91
N ASN A 483 4.26 -11.97 -21.92
CA ASN A 483 4.31 -10.83 -22.82
C ASN A 483 5.74 -10.60 -23.33
N LEU A 484 6.52 -9.73 -22.68
CA LEU A 484 7.82 -9.28 -23.18
C LEU A 484 8.96 -10.29 -22.96
N GLU A 485 8.81 -11.22 -22.02
CA GLU A 485 9.86 -12.18 -21.66
C GLU A 485 10.33 -13.05 -22.83
N ASP A 486 9.42 -13.62 -23.62
CA ASP A 486 9.77 -14.48 -24.77
C ASP A 486 10.49 -13.69 -25.88
N LEU A 487 10.09 -12.43 -26.09
CA LEU A 487 10.74 -11.55 -27.06
C LEU A 487 12.16 -11.15 -26.61
N PHE A 488 12.34 -10.95 -25.31
CA PHE A 488 13.65 -10.68 -24.71
C PHE A 488 14.56 -11.91 -24.77
N ASP A 489 14.05 -13.10 -24.39
CA ASP A 489 14.81 -14.36 -24.40
C ASP A 489 15.26 -14.74 -25.83
N ARG A 490 14.44 -14.45 -26.85
CA ARG A 490 14.79 -14.62 -28.27
C ARG A 490 15.70 -13.52 -28.83
N LYS A 491 16.09 -12.54 -28.01
CA LYS A 491 16.91 -11.37 -28.39
C LYS A 491 16.30 -10.52 -29.50
N VAL A 492 14.97 -10.48 -29.58
CA VAL A 492 14.23 -9.61 -30.51
C VAL A 492 14.19 -8.18 -30.00
N LEU A 493 14.17 -7.99 -28.67
CA LEU A 493 14.15 -6.69 -28.00
C LEU A 493 15.34 -6.57 -27.05
N ALA A 494 15.95 -5.38 -26.98
CA ALA A 494 16.84 -5.02 -25.87
C ALA A 494 16.02 -4.40 -24.74
N LEU A 495 16.61 -4.34 -23.53
CA LEU A 495 15.93 -3.81 -22.35
C LEU A 495 15.43 -2.36 -22.53
N LYS A 496 16.16 -1.55 -23.32
CA LYS A 496 15.76 -0.17 -23.63
C LYS A 496 14.54 -0.05 -24.56
N ASP A 497 14.18 -1.12 -25.25
CA ASP A 497 13.11 -1.13 -26.27
C ASP A 497 11.79 -1.69 -25.72
N VAL A 498 11.76 -2.10 -24.45
CA VAL A 498 10.58 -2.66 -23.78
C VAL A 498 9.68 -1.57 -23.21
N ILE A 499 8.39 -1.88 -23.08
CA ILE A 499 7.42 -1.00 -22.40
C ILE A 499 7.56 -1.20 -20.89
N GLY A 500 8.39 -0.38 -20.24
CA GLY A 500 8.60 -0.44 -18.79
C GLY A 500 7.56 0.36 -18.02
N CYS A 501 7.27 1.57 -18.47
CA CYS A 501 6.33 2.50 -17.85
C CYS A 501 5.30 3.01 -18.85
N ARG A 502 4.15 3.50 -18.37
CA ARG A 502 3.12 4.05 -19.25
C ARG A 502 3.60 5.26 -20.04
N ASP A 503 4.45 6.08 -19.43
CA ASP A 503 5.07 7.26 -20.05
C ASP A 503 5.87 6.88 -21.31
N ASP A 504 6.47 5.69 -21.33
CA ASP A 504 7.24 5.19 -22.47
C ASP A 504 6.33 4.97 -23.69
N ILE A 505 5.06 4.61 -23.48
CA ILE A 505 4.07 4.49 -24.55
C ILE A 505 3.81 5.85 -25.18
N MET A 506 3.50 6.84 -24.35
CA MET A 506 3.22 8.18 -24.83
C MET A 506 4.43 8.78 -25.55
N ALA A 507 5.62 8.70 -24.94
CA ALA A 507 6.86 9.21 -25.51
C ALA A 507 7.22 8.51 -26.82
N TYR A 508 7.11 7.17 -26.88
CA TYR A 508 7.40 6.40 -28.08
C TYR A 508 6.45 6.75 -29.24
N LEU A 509 5.14 6.78 -28.98
CA LEU A 509 4.16 7.11 -30.02
C LEU A 509 4.36 8.55 -30.55
N MET A 510 4.62 9.51 -29.66
CA MET A 510 4.92 10.89 -30.05
C MET A 510 6.22 10.97 -30.88
N SER A 511 7.26 10.21 -30.51
CA SER A 511 8.51 10.15 -31.28
C SER A 511 8.33 9.60 -32.70
N LYS A 512 7.23 8.86 -32.94
CA LYS A 512 6.85 8.30 -34.24
C LYS A 512 5.87 9.20 -35.02
N GLY A 513 5.60 10.40 -34.52
CA GLY A 513 4.75 11.39 -35.17
C GLY A 513 3.25 11.23 -34.91
N ILE A 514 2.85 10.33 -34.00
CA ILE A 514 1.44 10.20 -33.60
C ILE A 514 1.04 11.41 -32.75
N GLU A 515 -0.18 11.93 -32.99
CA GLU A 515 -0.70 13.09 -32.28
C GLU A 515 -0.63 12.89 -30.75
N PRO A 516 -0.15 13.91 -29.98
CA PRO A 516 0.03 13.78 -28.53
C PRO A 516 -1.24 13.33 -27.79
N LYS A 517 -2.42 13.81 -28.21
CA LYS A 517 -3.71 13.42 -27.62
C LYS A 517 -4.01 11.93 -27.82
N ILE A 518 -3.76 11.40 -29.03
CA ILE A 518 -3.93 9.96 -29.33
C ILE A 518 -2.94 9.13 -28.49
N ALA A 519 -1.68 9.56 -28.43
CA ALA A 519 -0.65 8.87 -27.65
C ALA A 519 -1.02 8.78 -26.15
N PHE A 520 -1.55 9.87 -25.58
CA PHE A 520 -2.04 9.90 -24.20
C PHE A 520 -3.27 8.99 -23.98
N THR A 521 -4.24 9.01 -24.89
CA THR A 521 -5.42 8.13 -24.78
C THR A 521 -5.02 6.65 -24.82
N VAL A 522 -4.10 6.27 -25.72
CA VAL A 522 -3.59 4.90 -25.79
C VAL A 522 -2.85 4.53 -24.50
N MET A 523 -1.96 5.39 -24.01
CA MET A 523 -1.27 5.20 -22.73
C MET A 523 -2.24 4.97 -21.57
N GLU A 524 -3.25 5.83 -21.40
CA GLU A 524 -4.21 5.72 -20.29
C GLU A 524 -5.14 4.51 -20.41
N SER A 525 -5.43 4.06 -21.64
CA SER A 525 -6.21 2.84 -21.89
C SER A 525 -5.40 1.59 -21.51
N VAL A 526 -4.18 1.48 -22.03
CA VAL A 526 -3.30 0.32 -21.84
C VAL A 526 -2.94 0.13 -20.36
N ARG A 527 -2.57 1.22 -19.65
CA ARG A 527 -2.22 1.11 -18.22
C ARG A 527 -3.36 0.66 -17.32
N LYS A 528 -4.61 0.68 -17.80
CA LYS A 528 -5.83 0.24 -17.10
C LYS A 528 -6.31 -1.14 -17.57
N GLY A 529 -5.55 -1.85 -18.41
CA GLY A 529 -5.93 -3.16 -18.91
C GLY A 529 -7.04 -3.14 -19.95
N LYS A 530 -7.28 -1.99 -20.59
CA LYS A 530 -8.33 -1.85 -21.61
C LYS A 530 -7.82 -2.09 -23.04
N GLY A 531 -6.53 -2.30 -23.21
CA GLY A 531 -5.87 -2.47 -24.51
C GLY A 531 -5.93 -1.20 -25.37
N VAL A 532 -5.69 -1.38 -26.67
CA VAL A 532 -5.70 -0.36 -27.72
C VAL A 532 -7.00 -0.48 -28.50
N ALA A 533 -7.72 0.62 -28.66
CA ALA A 533 -8.95 0.63 -29.46
C ALA A 533 -8.65 0.38 -30.96
N PRO A 534 -9.54 -0.30 -31.71
CA PRO A 534 -9.31 -0.65 -33.12
C PRO A 534 -8.97 0.55 -34.04
N GLU A 535 -9.51 1.73 -33.74
CA GLU A 535 -9.22 2.98 -34.45
C GLU A 535 -7.76 3.43 -34.25
N PHE A 536 -7.24 3.35 -33.02
CA PHE A 536 -5.87 3.74 -32.71
C PHE A 536 -4.85 2.71 -33.20
N GLU A 537 -5.24 1.44 -33.20
CA GLU A 537 -4.49 0.35 -33.81
C GLU A 537 -4.17 0.59 -35.30
N LYS A 538 -5.11 1.15 -36.07
CA LYS A 538 -4.89 1.54 -37.47
C LYS A 538 -3.91 2.70 -37.58
N VAL A 539 -4.04 3.71 -36.71
CA VAL A 539 -3.13 4.87 -36.66
C VAL A 539 -1.71 4.42 -36.31
N MET A 540 -1.56 3.54 -35.33
CA MET A 540 -0.26 2.97 -34.94
C MET A 540 0.39 2.23 -36.11
N ARG A 541 -0.34 1.36 -36.80
CA ARG A 541 0.19 0.66 -37.99
C ARG A 541 0.55 1.60 -39.13
N ALA A 542 -0.25 2.65 -39.37
CA ALA A 542 0.03 3.67 -40.37
C ALA A 542 1.33 4.45 -40.09
N HIS A 543 1.74 4.56 -38.82
CA HIS A 543 3.00 5.17 -38.40
C HIS A 543 4.13 4.14 -38.21
N ASN A 544 3.99 2.94 -38.78
CA ASN A 544 4.97 1.85 -38.73
C ASN A 544 5.32 1.40 -37.30
N ILE A 545 4.36 1.47 -36.37
CA ILE A 545 4.51 0.83 -35.06
C ILE A 545 4.44 -0.69 -35.25
N PRO A 546 5.43 -1.47 -34.76
CA PRO A 546 5.44 -2.91 -34.95
C PRO A 546 4.24 -3.63 -34.31
N ASP A 547 3.76 -4.70 -34.94
CA ASP A 547 2.61 -5.47 -34.43
C ASP A 547 2.87 -6.10 -33.04
N PHE A 548 4.12 -6.46 -32.73
CA PHE A 548 4.47 -6.96 -31.39
C PHE A 548 4.20 -5.90 -30.31
N TYR A 549 4.41 -4.62 -30.62
CA TYR A 549 4.21 -3.52 -29.69
C TYR A 549 2.71 -3.35 -29.39
N ILE A 550 1.88 -3.38 -30.43
CA ILE A 550 0.41 -3.34 -30.30
C ILE A 550 -0.09 -4.57 -29.50
N SER A 551 0.42 -5.76 -29.83
CA SER A 551 0.07 -6.99 -29.09
C SER A 551 0.46 -6.90 -27.62
N SER A 552 1.63 -6.32 -27.32
CA SER A 552 2.08 -6.11 -25.95
C SER A 552 1.15 -5.15 -25.20
N CYS A 553 0.79 -4.02 -25.81
CA CYS A 553 -0.18 -3.08 -25.25
C CYS A 553 -1.54 -3.73 -24.93
N ASN A 554 -2.00 -4.67 -25.76
CA ASN A 554 -3.26 -5.38 -25.54
C ASN A 554 -3.21 -6.45 -24.44
N ARG A 555 -2.02 -6.86 -23.98
CA ARG A 555 -1.86 -7.86 -22.90
C ARG A 555 -1.69 -7.25 -21.52
N ILE A 556 -1.14 -6.04 -21.45
CA ILE A 556 -0.86 -5.35 -20.19
C ILE A 556 -2.17 -5.09 -19.44
N GLU A 557 -2.29 -5.60 -18.21
CA GLU A 557 -3.46 -5.34 -17.34
C GLU A 557 -3.26 -4.09 -16.48
N TYR A 558 -2.01 -3.78 -16.14
CA TYR A 558 -1.65 -2.65 -15.31
C TYR A 558 -0.20 -2.23 -15.56
N LEU A 559 0.09 -0.92 -15.52
CA LEU A 559 1.43 -0.39 -15.74
C LEU A 559 1.70 0.88 -14.92
N PHE A 560 2.90 0.98 -14.35
CA PHE A 560 3.32 2.12 -13.53
C PHE A 560 3.56 3.42 -14.33
N PRO A 561 3.31 4.60 -13.71
CA PRO A 561 3.96 5.83 -14.13
C PRO A 561 5.47 5.78 -13.86
N LYS A 562 6.26 6.34 -14.78
CA LYS A 562 7.72 6.41 -14.66
C LYS A 562 8.17 7.13 -13.38
N ALA A 563 7.45 8.17 -12.98
CA ALA A 563 7.69 8.89 -11.73
C ALA A 563 7.64 7.98 -10.48
N HIS A 564 6.69 7.05 -10.45
CA HIS A 564 6.56 6.09 -9.35
C HIS A 564 7.74 5.10 -9.36
N ALA A 565 8.07 4.55 -10.54
CA ALA A 565 9.21 3.65 -10.69
C ALA A 565 10.52 4.33 -10.27
N VAL A 566 10.76 5.59 -10.67
CA VAL A 566 11.93 6.36 -10.23
C VAL A 566 11.98 6.48 -8.70
N ALA A 567 10.89 6.93 -8.07
CA ALA A 567 10.85 7.11 -6.62
C ALA A 567 11.18 5.81 -5.86
N TYR A 568 10.66 4.68 -6.32
CA TYR A 568 10.88 3.38 -5.71
C TYR A 568 12.30 2.87 -5.96
N VAL A 569 12.88 3.11 -7.14
CA VAL A 569 14.28 2.79 -7.42
C VAL A 569 15.24 3.67 -6.59
N MET A 570 14.95 4.96 -6.41
CA MET A 570 15.74 5.83 -5.51
C MET A 570 15.77 5.24 -4.10
N MET A 571 14.62 4.79 -3.60
CA MET A 571 14.50 4.13 -2.29
C MET A 571 15.31 2.82 -2.25
N ALA A 572 15.16 1.96 -3.27
CA ALA A 572 15.88 0.69 -3.36
C ALA A 572 17.41 0.88 -3.42
N VAL A 573 17.90 1.88 -4.16
CA VAL A 573 19.33 2.22 -4.23
C VAL A 573 19.83 2.75 -2.88
N ARG A 574 19.09 3.65 -2.23
CA ARG A 574 19.43 4.16 -0.89
C ARG A 574 19.48 3.04 0.16
N VAL A 575 18.51 2.12 0.16
CA VAL A 575 18.53 0.92 1.01
C VAL A 575 19.70 0.01 0.64
N GLY A 576 20.00 -0.14 -0.65
CA GLY A 576 21.15 -0.88 -1.16
C GLY A 576 22.49 -0.33 -0.68
N TYR A 577 22.62 0.99 -0.55
CA TYR A 577 23.79 1.65 0.01
C TYR A 577 24.10 1.15 1.42
N PHE A 578 23.10 1.12 2.31
CA PHE A 578 23.26 0.54 3.65
C PHE A 578 23.58 -0.95 3.58
N LYS A 579 22.91 -1.72 2.70
CA LYS A 579 23.22 -3.15 2.55
C LYS A 579 24.69 -3.41 2.16
N VAL A 580 25.28 -2.53 1.37
CA VAL A 580 26.68 -2.63 0.92
C VAL A 580 27.66 -2.15 2.00
N TYR A 581 27.46 -0.94 2.53
CA TYR A 581 28.44 -0.25 3.37
C TYR A 581 28.19 -0.39 4.88
N TYR A 582 26.94 -0.61 5.30
CA TYR A 582 26.49 -0.71 6.70
C TYR A 582 25.59 -1.95 6.90
N PRO A 583 26.13 -3.16 6.64
CA PRO A 583 25.32 -4.37 6.54
C PRO A 583 24.64 -4.76 7.85
N LEU A 584 25.26 -4.55 9.01
CA LEU A 584 24.66 -4.91 10.30
C LEU A 584 23.41 -4.08 10.56
N GLU A 585 23.48 -2.77 10.32
CA GLU A 585 22.37 -1.84 10.45
C GLU A 585 21.26 -2.15 9.46
N PHE A 586 21.62 -2.48 8.21
CA PHE A 586 20.67 -2.96 7.21
C PHE A 586 19.90 -4.21 7.71
N TYR A 587 20.61 -5.23 8.20
CA TYR A 587 19.98 -6.45 8.67
C TYR A 587 19.17 -6.23 9.95
N ALA A 588 19.67 -5.42 10.89
CA ALA A 588 18.95 -5.04 12.10
C ALA A 588 17.60 -4.40 11.75
N VAL A 589 17.60 -3.42 10.85
CA VAL A 589 16.37 -2.77 10.40
C VAL A 589 15.49 -3.75 9.63
N PHE A 590 16.03 -4.55 8.70
CA PHE A 590 15.25 -5.55 7.97
C PHE A 590 14.50 -6.50 8.91
N PHE A 591 15.20 -7.08 9.88
CA PHE A 591 14.59 -7.98 10.86
C PHE A 591 13.68 -7.26 11.84
N SER A 592 13.77 -5.94 12.01
CA SER A 592 12.87 -5.20 12.91
C SER A 592 11.56 -4.81 12.24
N VAL A 593 11.63 -4.34 10.99
CA VAL A 593 10.47 -3.72 10.33
C VAL A 593 9.86 -4.51 9.17
N ARG A 594 10.60 -5.43 8.56
CA ARG A 594 10.11 -6.22 7.41
C ARG A 594 9.79 -7.67 7.78
N SER A 595 10.58 -8.29 8.64
CA SER A 595 10.27 -9.62 9.15
C SER A 595 9.01 -9.59 10.03
N LYS A 596 8.12 -10.56 9.81
CA LYS A 596 6.87 -10.68 10.59
C LYS A 596 6.81 -11.94 11.44
N GLN A 597 7.65 -12.92 11.13
CA GLN A 597 7.70 -14.21 11.78
C GLN A 597 9.15 -14.60 11.98
N TYR A 598 9.45 -15.17 13.14
CA TYR A 598 10.79 -15.54 13.57
C TYR A 598 10.77 -16.97 14.10
N GLU A 599 11.93 -17.61 14.05
CA GLU A 599 12.19 -18.85 14.77
C GLU A 599 13.55 -18.69 15.46
N PHE A 600 13.51 -18.00 16.61
CA PHE A 600 14.72 -17.45 17.24
C PHE A 600 15.79 -18.51 17.52
N ASN A 601 15.40 -19.67 18.05
CA ASN A 601 16.34 -20.76 18.35
C ASN A 601 17.08 -21.23 17.09
N THR A 602 16.41 -21.29 15.94
CA THR A 602 17.02 -21.66 14.65
C THR A 602 17.97 -20.57 14.18
N MET A 603 17.58 -19.31 14.31
CA MET A 603 18.44 -18.16 13.96
C MET A 603 19.70 -18.11 14.84
N PHE A 604 19.54 -18.34 16.15
CA PHE A 604 20.64 -18.36 17.12
C PHE A 604 21.55 -19.60 16.94
N GLY A 605 21.00 -20.72 16.48
CA GLY A 605 21.74 -21.96 16.21
C GLY A 605 22.76 -21.88 15.05
N GLY A 606 22.74 -20.79 14.27
CA GLY A 606 23.74 -20.53 13.24
C GLY A 606 23.47 -21.22 11.90
N GLU A 607 24.51 -21.32 11.06
CA GLU A 607 24.38 -21.66 9.64
C GLU A 607 23.74 -23.03 9.41
N ASP A 608 24.18 -24.06 10.12
CA ASP A 608 23.69 -25.44 9.96
C ASP A 608 22.22 -25.58 10.38
N ALA A 609 21.82 -24.91 11.46
CA ALA A 609 20.44 -24.91 11.93
C ALA A 609 19.50 -24.24 10.92
N ILE A 610 19.91 -23.06 10.42
CA ILE A 610 19.13 -22.30 9.44
C ILE A 610 18.99 -23.06 8.12
N THR A 611 20.07 -23.59 7.57
CA THR A 611 20.04 -24.33 6.30
C THR A 611 19.19 -25.60 6.40
N THR A 612 19.34 -26.38 7.47
CA THR A 612 18.49 -27.55 7.75
C THR A 612 17.00 -27.19 7.78
N ARG A 613 16.65 -26.10 8.46
CA ARG A 613 15.26 -25.64 8.56
C ARG A 613 14.73 -25.16 7.21
N ILE A 614 15.53 -24.44 6.42
CA ILE A 614 15.16 -24.01 5.07
C ILE A 614 14.84 -25.23 4.19
N GLU A 615 15.63 -26.30 4.25
CA GLU A 615 15.39 -27.53 3.47
C GLU A 615 14.12 -28.26 3.89
N GLU A 616 13.82 -28.31 5.19
CA GLU A 616 12.55 -28.85 5.68
C GLU A 616 11.36 -28.06 5.12
N LEU A 617 11.38 -26.74 5.23
CA LEU A 617 10.28 -25.88 4.78
C LEU A 617 10.11 -25.91 3.25
N ARG A 618 11.22 -25.94 2.49
CA ARG A 618 11.17 -26.11 1.03
C ARG A 618 10.60 -27.45 0.61
N ARG A 619 10.96 -28.55 1.31
CA ARG A 619 10.37 -29.87 1.06
C ARG A 619 8.86 -29.88 1.32
N LYS A 620 8.42 -29.28 2.43
CA LYS A 620 6.99 -29.10 2.74
C LYS A 620 6.25 -28.30 1.67
N SER A 621 6.86 -27.27 1.09
CA SER A 621 6.25 -26.46 0.04
C SER A 621 6.01 -27.21 -1.28
N ILE A 622 6.76 -28.29 -1.55
CA ILE A 622 6.67 -29.09 -2.78
C ILE A 622 5.77 -30.32 -2.57
N ASN A 623 5.74 -30.85 -1.35
CA ASN A 623 4.96 -32.03 -1.03
C ASN A 623 3.46 -31.76 -1.17
N ARG A 624 2.74 -32.58 -1.96
CA ARG A 624 1.28 -32.44 -2.13
C ARG A 624 0.50 -32.91 -0.89
N SER A 625 1.11 -33.74 -0.04
CA SER A 625 0.49 -34.34 1.15
C SER A 625 0.63 -33.47 2.39
N GLU A 626 1.61 -32.56 2.44
CA GLU A 626 1.85 -31.63 3.53
C GLU A 626 1.73 -30.20 3.02
N LYS A 627 0.92 -29.36 3.68
CA LYS A 627 0.74 -27.97 3.27
C LYS A 627 1.53 -27.06 4.20
N ILE A 628 2.49 -26.33 3.64
CA ILE A 628 3.21 -25.28 4.38
C ILE A 628 2.22 -24.24 4.91
N GLN A 629 2.36 -23.89 6.19
CA GLN A 629 1.47 -22.93 6.85
C GLN A 629 1.90 -21.48 6.56
N PRO A 630 0.99 -20.49 6.59
CA PRO A 630 1.36 -19.09 6.39
C PRO A 630 2.44 -18.58 7.36
N LYS A 631 2.45 -19.05 8.62
CA LYS A 631 3.51 -18.75 9.60
C LYS A 631 4.87 -19.31 9.13
N GLU A 632 4.88 -20.54 8.63
CA GLU A 632 6.10 -21.20 8.12
C GLU A 632 6.65 -20.51 6.87
N VAL A 633 5.80 -20.00 5.98
CA VAL A 633 6.24 -19.17 4.83
C VAL A 633 6.96 -17.92 5.33
N GLY A 634 6.39 -17.21 6.30
CA GLY A 634 7.04 -16.02 6.87
C GLY A 634 8.36 -16.34 7.59
N ILE A 635 8.47 -17.51 8.24
CA ILE A 635 9.74 -17.98 8.82
C ILE A 635 10.75 -18.25 7.71
N LEU A 636 10.37 -18.94 6.64
CA LEU A 636 11.25 -19.21 5.51
C LEU A 636 11.82 -17.92 4.90
N ASP A 637 10.98 -16.90 4.70
CA ASP A 637 11.41 -15.60 4.19
C ASP A 637 12.46 -14.92 5.10
N THR A 638 12.24 -14.94 6.42
CA THR A 638 13.20 -14.43 7.41
C THR A 638 14.51 -15.23 7.38
N LEU A 639 14.45 -16.56 7.34
CA LEU A 639 15.62 -17.44 7.35
C LEU A 639 16.48 -17.30 6.10
N ILE A 640 15.87 -17.05 4.93
CA ILE A 640 16.59 -16.79 3.67
C ILE A 640 17.48 -15.54 3.77
N VAL A 641 17.05 -14.51 4.50
CA VAL A 641 17.87 -13.31 4.72
C VAL A 641 18.89 -13.54 5.83
N ALA A 642 18.52 -14.29 6.87
CA ALA A 642 19.40 -14.67 7.97
C ALA A 642 20.65 -15.43 7.49
N ILE A 643 20.50 -16.37 6.55
CA ILE A 643 21.65 -17.10 5.99
C ILE A 643 22.59 -16.19 5.18
N GLU A 644 22.07 -15.21 4.43
CA GLU A 644 22.92 -14.22 3.74
C GLU A 644 23.74 -13.41 4.75
N MET A 645 23.13 -12.98 5.85
CA MET A 645 23.82 -12.26 6.92
C MET A 645 24.95 -13.10 7.53
N LEU A 646 24.69 -14.38 7.88
CA LEU A 646 25.71 -15.25 8.46
C LEU A 646 26.89 -15.51 7.52
N GLU A 647 26.60 -15.74 6.23
CA GLU A 647 27.63 -15.97 5.23
C GLU A 647 28.50 -14.74 4.95
N ARG A 648 28.01 -13.53 5.27
CA ARG A 648 28.78 -12.29 5.26
C ARG A 648 29.65 -12.10 6.51
N GLY A 649 29.59 -13.03 7.46
CA GLY A 649 30.45 -13.07 8.64
C GLY A 649 29.83 -12.56 9.93
N PHE A 650 28.56 -12.15 9.91
CA PHE A 650 27.84 -11.68 11.10
C PHE A 650 27.14 -12.81 11.83
N LYS A 651 26.59 -12.53 13.02
CA LYS A 651 25.93 -13.55 13.87
C LYS A 651 24.70 -12.99 14.57
N PHE A 652 23.78 -13.88 14.95
CA PHE A 652 22.75 -13.55 15.92
C PHE A 652 23.28 -13.75 17.34
N GLY A 653 23.00 -12.77 18.20
CA GLY A 653 23.28 -12.82 19.62
C GLY A 653 22.14 -13.47 20.38
N ASN A 654 22.36 -13.68 21.67
CA ASN A 654 21.28 -14.05 22.57
C ASN A 654 20.54 -12.79 23.06
N ILE A 655 19.37 -12.98 23.64
CA ILE A 655 18.65 -11.93 24.37
C ILE A 655 19.53 -11.45 25.54
N ASP A 656 19.59 -10.14 25.74
CA ASP A 656 20.35 -9.50 26.82
C ASP A 656 19.41 -8.52 27.55
N LEU A 657 19.19 -8.73 28.85
CA LEU A 657 18.27 -7.92 29.65
C LEU A 657 18.58 -6.42 29.58
N MET A 658 19.86 -6.06 29.46
CA MET A 658 20.32 -4.68 29.49
C MET A 658 20.53 -4.09 28.10
N LYS A 659 20.69 -4.91 27.05
CA LYS A 659 20.98 -4.45 25.68
C LYS A 659 19.87 -4.69 24.66
N SER A 660 19.07 -5.75 24.80
CA SER A 660 17.95 -6.03 23.88
C SER A 660 16.91 -4.92 23.93
N ASP A 661 16.35 -4.55 22.79
CA ASP A 661 15.20 -3.65 22.72
C ASP A 661 13.87 -4.40 22.92
N ALA A 662 12.75 -3.69 23.03
CA ALA A 662 11.44 -4.30 23.09
C ALA A 662 11.07 -4.98 21.77
N VAL A 663 11.28 -4.27 20.64
CA VAL A 663 10.76 -4.67 19.32
C VAL A 663 11.78 -4.60 18.19
N ASN A 664 12.90 -3.89 18.38
CA ASN A 664 13.91 -3.71 17.34
C ASN A 664 15.18 -4.54 17.59
N PHE A 665 15.74 -5.15 16.54
CA PHE A 665 17.10 -5.67 16.59
C PHE A 665 18.10 -4.53 16.78
N THR A 666 19.05 -4.71 17.69
CA THR A 666 20.13 -3.75 17.93
C THR A 666 21.47 -4.32 17.47
N VAL A 667 22.43 -3.44 17.22
CA VAL A 667 23.74 -3.81 16.68
C VAL A 667 24.81 -3.76 17.76
N ASP A 668 25.60 -4.82 17.84
CA ASP A 668 26.84 -4.87 18.61
C ASP A 668 28.02 -4.91 17.62
N HIS A 669 28.62 -3.74 17.37
CA HIS A 669 29.69 -3.57 16.41
C HIS A 669 30.98 -4.30 16.82
N GLU A 670 31.28 -4.35 18.11
CA GLU A 670 32.51 -4.99 18.62
C GLU A 670 32.51 -6.48 18.33
N ARG A 671 31.35 -7.13 18.46
CA ARG A 671 31.20 -8.57 18.22
C ARG A 671 30.72 -8.90 16.81
N GLY A 672 30.27 -7.92 16.03
CA GLY A 672 29.65 -8.14 14.72
C GLY A 672 28.34 -8.91 14.83
N VAL A 673 27.55 -8.61 15.87
CA VAL A 673 26.38 -9.39 16.29
C VAL A 673 25.11 -8.55 16.24
N LEU A 674 24.02 -9.14 15.77
CA LEU A 674 22.67 -8.59 15.99
C LEU A 674 22.09 -9.12 17.29
N ILE A 675 21.75 -8.21 18.19
CA ILE A 675 21.08 -8.54 19.44
C ILE A 675 19.57 -8.56 19.17
N PRO A 676 18.89 -9.70 19.40
CA PRO A 676 17.45 -9.82 19.20
C PRO A 676 16.64 -8.99 20.22
N PRO A 677 15.46 -8.46 19.85
CA PRO A 677 14.53 -7.85 20.79
C PRO A 677 13.75 -8.90 21.57
N PHE A 678 13.09 -8.51 22.66
CA PHE A 678 12.25 -9.45 23.42
C PHE A 678 11.05 -9.99 22.60
N SER A 679 10.54 -9.23 21.63
CA SER A 679 9.38 -9.59 20.81
C SER A 679 9.60 -10.80 19.90
N VAL A 680 10.83 -11.26 19.67
CA VAL A 680 11.06 -12.48 18.86
C VAL A 680 10.77 -13.77 19.62
N LEU A 681 10.58 -13.70 20.93
CA LEU A 681 10.27 -14.85 21.76
C LEU A 681 8.78 -15.19 21.66
N ASP A 682 8.47 -16.41 21.20
CA ASP A 682 7.10 -16.91 21.16
C ASP A 682 6.45 -16.82 22.55
N GLY A 683 5.28 -16.19 22.62
CA GLY A 683 4.51 -15.98 23.85
C GLY A 683 4.81 -14.68 24.60
N LEU A 684 5.88 -13.96 24.25
CA LEU A 684 6.22 -12.67 24.87
C LEU A 684 5.67 -11.51 24.02
N GLY A 685 4.53 -10.95 24.44
CA GLY A 685 3.90 -9.83 23.75
C GLY A 685 4.62 -8.48 23.94
N GLU A 686 4.43 -7.55 23.00
CA GLU A 686 5.09 -6.23 23.01
C GLU A 686 4.92 -5.46 24.33
N ALA A 687 3.74 -5.49 24.94
CA ALA A 687 3.51 -4.81 26.22
C ALA A 687 4.40 -5.34 27.35
N ALA A 688 4.71 -6.63 27.35
CA ALA A 688 5.66 -7.22 28.29
C ALA A 688 7.09 -6.81 27.94
N ALA A 689 7.45 -6.84 26.65
CA ALA A 689 8.75 -6.37 26.18
C ALA A 689 9.04 -4.92 26.58
N PHE A 690 8.11 -3.99 26.33
CA PHE A 690 8.24 -2.59 26.76
C PHE A 690 8.35 -2.42 28.27
N SER A 691 7.66 -3.25 29.06
CA SER A 691 7.77 -3.19 30.51
C SER A 691 9.17 -3.53 31.02
N VAL A 692 9.91 -4.41 30.34
CA VAL A 692 11.31 -4.72 30.68
C VAL A 692 12.20 -3.50 30.41
N ILE A 693 12.02 -2.84 29.25
CA ILE A 693 12.77 -1.64 28.88
C ILE A 693 12.51 -0.50 29.85
N GLU A 694 11.26 -0.32 30.27
CA GLU A 694 10.91 0.73 31.24
C GLU A 694 11.46 0.40 32.62
N ALA A 695 11.29 -0.85 33.09
CA ALA A 695 11.78 -1.27 34.38
C ALA A 695 13.30 -1.12 34.51
N ARG A 696 14.08 -1.48 33.50
CA ARG A 696 15.55 -1.41 33.56
C ARG A 696 16.11 0.02 33.61
N LYS A 697 15.32 1.05 33.25
CA LYS A 697 15.70 2.46 33.44
C LYS A 697 15.85 2.80 34.92
N ASN A 698 15.11 2.12 35.79
CA ASN A 698 15.13 2.28 37.24
C ASN A 698 16.24 1.43 37.92
N GLY A 699 17.26 1.02 37.16
CA GLY A 699 18.39 0.23 37.65
C GLY A 699 18.37 -1.23 37.18
N LYS A 700 19.49 -1.92 37.39
CA LYS A 700 19.66 -3.33 37.03
C LYS A 700 18.66 -4.22 37.77
N PHE A 701 18.32 -5.36 37.17
CA PHE A 701 17.57 -6.41 37.86
C PHE A 701 18.51 -7.15 38.83
N ILE A 702 18.06 -7.40 40.04
CA ILE A 702 18.88 -8.02 41.10
C ILE A 702 18.55 -9.50 41.34
N SER A 703 17.34 -9.94 40.96
CA SER A 703 16.90 -11.33 41.02
C SER A 703 15.82 -11.61 39.97
N LYS A 704 15.48 -12.89 39.79
CA LYS A 704 14.35 -13.30 38.94
C LYS A 704 13.00 -12.83 39.52
N GLU A 705 12.88 -12.81 40.85
CA GLU A 705 11.74 -12.25 41.57
C GLU A 705 11.59 -10.74 41.31
N ASP A 706 12.69 -9.98 41.39
CA ASP A 706 12.71 -8.54 41.08
C ASP A 706 12.29 -8.25 39.64
N LEU A 707 12.78 -9.07 38.69
CA LEU A 707 12.39 -8.98 37.29
C LEU A 707 10.88 -9.20 37.09
N LEU A 708 10.28 -10.21 37.74
CA LEU A 708 8.83 -10.45 37.67
C LEU A 708 8.03 -9.34 38.35
N ALA A 709 8.48 -8.85 39.50
CA ALA A 709 7.78 -7.82 40.26
C ALA A 709 7.73 -6.47 39.51
N ARG A 710 8.80 -6.11 38.80
CA ARG A 710 8.92 -4.82 38.11
C ARG A 710 8.39 -4.81 36.68
N THR A 711 8.09 -5.97 36.11
CA THR A 711 7.69 -6.10 34.70
C THR A 711 6.35 -6.80 34.56
N LYS A 712 5.82 -6.83 33.33
CA LYS A 712 4.61 -7.59 32.98
C LYS A 712 4.96 -9.00 32.46
N LEU A 713 6.14 -9.51 32.80
CA LEU A 713 6.52 -10.89 32.46
C LEU A 713 5.72 -11.88 33.31
N ASN A 714 5.47 -13.06 32.77
CA ASN A 714 4.85 -14.18 33.48
C ASN A 714 5.86 -15.33 33.66
N ASN A 715 5.49 -16.35 34.41
CA ASN A 715 6.36 -17.50 34.69
C ASN A 715 6.81 -18.23 33.42
N THR A 716 5.94 -18.35 32.40
CA THR A 716 6.31 -18.96 31.11
C THR A 716 7.41 -18.17 30.40
N ASN A 717 7.34 -16.83 30.43
CA ASN A 717 8.37 -15.98 29.86
C ASN A 717 9.70 -16.15 30.62
N LEU A 718 9.64 -16.23 31.95
CA LEU A 718 10.82 -16.45 32.78
C LEU A 718 11.49 -17.80 32.47
N GLU A 719 10.70 -18.87 32.33
CA GLU A 719 11.19 -20.19 31.94
C GLU A 719 11.88 -20.16 30.57
N HIS A 720 11.32 -19.45 29.60
CA HIS A 720 11.92 -19.29 28.28
C HIS A 720 13.27 -18.55 28.35
N LEU A 721 13.32 -17.43 29.06
CA LEU A 721 14.57 -16.68 29.27
C LEU A 721 15.63 -17.50 30.02
N ASN A 722 15.21 -18.30 31.00
CA ASN A 722 16.10 -19.18 31.76
C ASN A 722 16.64 -20.32 30.88
N LYS A 723 15.82 -20.94 30.02
CA LYS A 723 16.26 -21.96 29.04
C LYS A 723 17.28 -21.41 28.05
N LEU A 724 17.17 -20.13 27.71
CA LEU A 724 18.13 -19.42 26.86
C LEU A 724 19.40 -19.01 27.64
N GLY A 725 19.47 -19.22 28.95
CA GLY A 725 20.60 -18.83 29.79
C GLY A 725 20.71 -17.33 30.05
N VAL A 726 19.67 -16.55 29.73
CA VAL A 726 19.63 -15.08 29.87
C VAL A 726 19.64 -14.67 31.35
N LEU A 727 19.10 -15.52 32.22
CA LEU A 727 18.92 -15.25 33.66
C LEU A 727 20.00 -15.91 34.53
N ASN A 728 21.06 -16.47 33.94
CA ASN A 728 22.08 -17.24 34.68
C ASN A 728 22.83 -16.40 35.72
N ASP A 729 22.95 -15.09 35.49
CA ASP A 729 23.64 -14.16 36.40
C ASP A 729 22.71 -13.62 37.52
N LEU A 730 21.44 -14.03 37.55
CA LEU A 730 20.45 -13.61 38.55
C LEU A 730 20.11 -14.74 39.52
N GLY A 731 20.15 -14.44 40.82
CA GLY A 731 19.59 -15.31 41.86
C GLY A 731 18.07 -15.41 41.75
N ASP A 732 17.49 -16.47 42.33
CA ASP A 732 16.03 -16.69 42.27
C ASP A 732 15.24 -15.64 43.08
N THR A 733 15.74 -15.27 44.27
CA THR A 733 15.08 -14.34 45.20
C THR A 733 15.98 -13.18 45.62
N ASN A 734 15.37 -12.11 46.11
CA ASN A 734 16.09 -11.02 46.75
C ASN A 734 16.58 -11.47 48.13
N GLN A 735 17.90 -11.51 48.35
CA GLN A 735 18.46 -11.88 49.66
C GLN A 735 18.45 -10.73 50.68
N ILE A 736 18.33 -9.47 50.23
CA ILE A 736 18.27 -8.26 51.07
C ILE A 736 17.30 -7.25 50.44
N SER A 737 16.25 -6.87 51.16
CA SER A 737 15.36 -5.75 50.83
C SER A 737 15.72 -4.55 51.71
N ILE A 738 16.26 -3.47 51.11
CA ILE A 738 16.86 -2.35 51.87
C ILE A 738 15.80 -1.50 52.60
N PHE A 739 14.53 -1.54 52.18
CA PHE A 739 13.44 -0.80 52.83
C PHE A 739 12.77 -1.56 53.99
N GLU A 740 13.16 -2.80 54.27
CA GLU A 740 12.69 -3.55 55.45
C GLU A 740 13.53 -3.27 56.70
N PHE A 741 14.66 -2.57 56.56
CA PHE A 741 15.39 -2.03 57.70
C PHE A 741 14.73 -0.72 58.16
N ASN A 742 13.73 -0.84 59.03
CA ASN A 742 13.41 0.24 59.96
C ASN A 742 14.66 0.51 60.80
N PHE A 743 15.34 1.62 60.54
CA PHE A 743 16.24 2.19 61.52
C PHE A 743 15.36 2.77 62.64
N ASP A 744 15.10 1.95 63.66
CA ASP A 744 14.58 2.41 64.95
C ASP A 744 15.55 3.40 65.62
#